data_AF-A0A8H3WFI3-F1
#
_entry.id   AF-A0A8H3WFI3-F1
#
_cell.length_a   1.000
_cell.length_b   1.000
_cell.length_c   1.000
_cell.angle_alpha   90.00
_cell.angle_beta   90.00
_cell.angle_gamma   90.00
#
_symmetry.space_group_name_H-M   'P 1'
#
loop_
_entity.id
_entity.type
_entity.pdbx_description
1 polymer ?
#
loop_
_entity_poly.entity_id
_entity_poly.type
_entity_poly.pdbx_seq_one_letter_code
_entity_poly.pdbx_strand_id
1 'polypeptide(L)'
;MHAATIIHVLALAAAVTAAQVSIASVTVNDLVTPLGVDNAAPIFGWSIGSLATRGASFAAAQVQVLPATGTSPLWDSGTVATNATSLVYSGQTLPSRASFNFQVRLLDNSGDWTEWSSSNFGTGLLANEDWESARWIGAANPSVDQPILRTDFDVSQEIASAKLFITAIGGYEAYLNGQRVGDLYLAPSWTQYAKRSFYDTHDVTKQIIEGQNAIGIALFITFKDNTTQTIVTDSSWRGKLGGSTRTGAIPNNELFDSRIESQAWKKAGLNASAWPNAIVQTPPSTEIQSSPVEPVRIKDKIKAVSITNPESGVWVYDFGRNIAGVGALTVNEAYNTSIRMHYGEKLRSTGRIQDTGGNWQHSTYIHDGTGSVTWIPRHSYYGFRYIELTGVAGTPNAGTVVAQRLHSDVRGIGWFTASDDTLTWIHDTTWQTMLNNIVGVPTDGAYLEKLPWLSDAAVMSETILSSLNVKSLYTKWAQDIADSALADGNLPPWAPSPLEMDPFPSPTWGNAFPEVVWQLYQHSGDVDLLSRFYDSIKSYLAYELNHRNSSGLIGLESWGDWVTPSINDKGIVGTAHLYCSITRVIQMASILGYSADIESYTSHAAAVNSSFHDAYYQAATGDYRSSSTGGFAQTNNLLPAAFKMTSPTRRQAVIDKVAADVVSRDNHLGTGVAGTKWLLPLLTEYGYIDLAYSVATQTTYPSWGYWKSLGATSLWEEWAGSSRSQNHPFLGTVVDWFYQHLAGIKITTAGHKSIEIAPFVPADLASAQGSIQTPLGKVISSWTNSTTQFALTLSIPAGSSALVSLTLSDGKLVYENGKNAVDSEGVDGTTERTTVWHDELSAVHWAAFNRDLQSLRYIDDDAFIHFGQSTVDSFTADSRFICKSLDAVLNQFERTINQLQVPSSQAWDRSRMINYLKSILKKGPNVVYFALINVSPKKYQENWVSTSSKDTIEMLVEALRLEHWISTNYTGTLDVLVEPDVSLITHLGTKLHALHQACDGRDVDTSRFILNETTTSIDIRDAFDNTPLHHVAMCKRSEEDTDDPLTTDPRSIIQLLLGHGADINARNIAGHTPLQECFTPPGYPNIDVAVVLLQE
;
A
#
# COMPACT_ATOMS: atom_id res chain seq x y z
N MET A 1 -48.81 16.35 -69.21
CA MET A 1 -47.84 17.07 -68.38
C MET A 1 -48.61 17.81 -67.29
N HIS A 2 -48.80 17.19 -66.13
CA HIS A 2 -49.38 17.84 -64.95
C HIS A 2 -48.66 17.33 -63.71
N ALA A 3 -48.43 18.27 -62.80
CA ALA A 3 -47.50 18.23 -61.68
C ALA A 3 -47.79 17.15 -60.64
N ALA A 4 -46.73 16.58 -60.07
CA ALA A 4 -46.77 15.84 -58.82
C ALA A 4 -45.75 16.46 -57.85
N THR A 5 -46.28 17.13 -56.84
CA THR A 5 -45.57 17.65 -55.66
C THR A 5 -44.99 16.48 -54.86
N ILE A 6 -43.67 16.40 -54.73
CA ILE A 6 -43.00 15.49 -53.79
C ILE A 6 -42.46 16.32 -52.63
N ILE A 7 -43.09 16.16 -51.46
CA ILE A 7 -42.64 16.68 -50.18
C ILE A 7 -41.35 15.93 -49.79
N HIS A 8 -40.24 16.66 -49.62
CA HIS A 8 -39.04 16.13 -48.98
C HIS A 8 -39.24 16.18 -47.47
N VAL A 9 -39.41 15.02 -46.83
CA VAL A 9 -39.23 14.89 -45.38
C VAL A 9 -37.75 14.59 -45.13
N LEU A 10 -37.01 15.62 -44.71
CA LEU A 10 -35.69 15.49 -44.11
C LEU A 10 -35.87 14.82 -42.73
N ALA A 11 -35.63 13.51 -42.65
CA ALA A 11 -35.34 12.86 -41.38
C ALA A 11 -33.83 12.94 -41.16
N LEU A 12 -33.36 13.98 -40.45
CA LEU A 12 -32.09 13.89 -39.74
C LEU A 12 -32.28 12.83 -38.64
N ALA A 13 -31.83 11.60 -38.90
CA ALA A 13 -31.45 10.72 -37.80
C ALA A 13 -30.20 11.34 -37.18
N ALA A 14 -30.37 12.10 -36.09
CA ALA A 14 -29.27 12.35 -35.18
C ALA A 14 -28.76 10.97 -34.76
N ALA A 15 -27.54 10.61 -35.16
CA ALA A 15 -26.86 9.48 -34.55
C ALA A 15 -26.72 9.85 -33.07
N VAL A 16 -27.54 9.25 -32.20
CA VAL A 16 -27.28 9.26 -30.76
C VAL A 16 -25.98 8.51 -30.60
N THR A 17 -24.90 9.24 -30.33
CA THR A 17 -23.62 8.63 -29.96
C THR A 17 -23.83 7.93 -28.62
N ALA A 18 -23.43 6.66 -28.54
CA ALA A 18 -23.47 5.93 -27.28
C ALA A 18 -22.34 6.42 -26.37
N ALA A 19 -22.59 6.46 -25.06
CA ALA A 19 -21.58 6.86 -24.09
C ALA A 19 -20.29 6.04 -24.23
N GLN A 20 -19.16 6.72 -24.08
CA GLN A 20 -17.82 6.15 -24.30
C GLN A 20 -17.30 5.33 -23.11
N VAL A 21 -17.99 5.39 -21.97
CA VAL A 21 -17.70 4.60 -20.75
C VAL A 21 -18.90 3.75 -20.38
N SER A 22 -18.68 2.62 -19.70
CA SER A 22 -19.74 1.81 -19.11
C SER A 22 -19.55 1.66 -17.60
N ILE A 23 -20.62 1.35 -16.87
CA ILE A 23 -20.53 0.96 -15.45
C ILE A 23 -20.42 -0.57 -15.38
N ALA A 24 -19.39 -1.08 -14.69
CA ALA A 24 -19.19 -2.52 -14.52
C ALA A 24 -19.91 -3.08 -13.29
N SER A 25 -19.92 -2.34 -12.19
CA SER A 25 -20.61 -2.74 -10.95
C SER A 25 -21.00 -1.52 -10.12
N VAL A 26 -21.97 -1.71 -9.23
CA VAL A 26 -22.37 -0.71 -8.22
C VAL A 26 -22.48 -1.34 -6.83
N THR A 27 -22.17 -0.57 -5.79
CA THR A 27 -22.11 -1.02 -4.39
C THR A 27 -22.75 0.00 -3.45
N VAL A 28 -23.08 -0.45 -2.23
CA VAL A 28 -23.44 0.42 -1.11
C VAL A 28 -22.51 0.09 0.06
N ASN A 29 -21.76 1.07 0.55
CA ASN A 29 -20.66 0.89 1.52
C ASN A 29 -19.73 -0.27 1.13
N ASP A 30 -19.27 -0.28 -0.13
CA ASP A 30 -18.41 -1.31 -0.73
C ASP A 30 -19.02 -2.73 -0.84
N LEU A 31 -20.25 -2.95 -0.39
CA LEU A 31 -20.95 -4.24 -0.46
C LEU A 31 -21.91 -4.32 -1.65
N VAL A 32 -22.07 -5.53 -2.19
CA VAL A 32 -23.04 -5.83 -3.25
C VAL A 32 -24.38 -6.22 -2.62
N THR A 33 -25.43 -5.45 -2.95
CA THR A 33 -26.81 -5.68 -2.48
C THR A 33 -26.96 -5.93 -0.97
N PRO A 34 -26.39 -5.08 -0.08
CA PRO A 34 -26.46 -5.31 1.36
C PRO A 34 -27.89 -5.15 1.90
N LEU A 35 -28.31 -6.02 2.83
CA LEU A 35 -29.68 -6.04 3.38
C LEU A 35 -29.86 -5.31 4.72
N GLY A 36 -28.77 -4.87 5.36
CA GLY A 36 -28.80 -4.27 6.70
C GLY A 36 -27.90 -3.05 6.83
N VAL A 37 -27.87 -2.14 5.85
CA VAL A 37 -27.05 -0.93 5.93
C VAL A 37 -27.52 -0.05 7.09
N ASP A 38 -26.66 0.20 8.08
CA ASP A 38 -26.95 1.03 9.25
C ASP A 38 -26.24 2.40 9.22
N ASN A 39 -25.39 2.63 8.22
CA ASN A 39 -24.82 3.95 7.97
C ASN A 39 -25.95 4.95 7.60
N ALA A 40 -26.13 5.99 8.41
CA ALA A 40 -27.13 7.03 8.18
C ALA A 40 -26.90 7.83 6.88
N ALA A 41 -25.67 7.82 6.35
CA ALA A 41 -25.30 8.40 5.07
C ALA A 41 -24.61 7.33 4.19
N PRO A 42 -25.37 6.38 3.61
CA PRO A 42 -24.79 5.31 2.79
C PRO A 42 -23.93 5.86 1.64
N ILE A 43 -22.83 5.19 1.34
CA ILE A 43 -21.92 5.54 0.25
C ILE A 43 -22.25 4.67 -0.95
N PHE A 44 -22.69 5.28 -2.06
CA PHE A 44 -22.96 4.59 -3.31
C PHE A 44 -21.71 4.57 -4.17
N GLY A 45 -21.11 3.40 -4.35
CA GLY A 45 -19.90 3.19 -5.15
C GLY A 45 -20.18 2.60 -6.52
N TRP A 46 -19.27 2.81 -7.47
CA TRP A 46 -19.30 2.17 -8.79
C TRP A 46 -17.89 1.89 -9.32
N SER A 47 -17.80 0.92 -10.24
CA SER A 47 -16.57 0.66 -11.00
C SER A 47 -16.80 0.91 -12.49
N ILE A 48 -15.76 1.37 -13.17
CA ILE A 48 -15.82 1.65 -14.61
C ILE A 48 -15.51 0.37 -15.38
N GLY A 49 -16.31 0.12 -16.41
CA GLY A 49 -16.20 -1.02 -17.31
C GLY A 49 -15.38 -0.73 -18.56
N SER A 50 -15.88 -1.18 -19.71
CA SER A 50 -15.19 -1.03 -21.00
C SER A 50 -15.24 0.41 -21.50
N LEU A 51 -14.19 0.79 -22.24
CA LEU A 51 -14.11 2.07 -22.94
C LEU A 51 -14.35 1.87 -24.43
N ALA A 52 -15.19 2.69 -25.04
CA ALA A 52 -15.41 2.68 -26.49
C ALA A 52 -14.20 3.27 -27.25
N THR A 53 -13.49 4.21 -26.62
CA THR A 53 -12.34 4.93 -27.18
C THR A 53 -11.25 5.10 -26.13
N ARG A 54 -9.99 5.22 -26.57
CA ARG A 54 -8.85 5.51 -25.68
C ARG A 54 -9.02 6.89 -25.04
N GLY A 55 -8.71 6.98 -23.75
CA GLY A 55 -8.77 8.24 -23.00
C GLY A 55 -10.18 8.69 -22.62
N ALA A 56 -11.20 7.88 -22.90
CA ALA A 56 -12.55 8.13 -22.40
C ALA A 56 -12.53 8.23 -20.87
N SER A 57 -13.27 9.21 -20.33
CA SER A 57 -13.49 9.38 -18.89
C SER A 57 -14.86 10.01 -18.66
N PHE A 58 -15.21 10.25 -17.40
CA PHE A 58 -16.45 10.93 -17.02
C PHE A 58 -16.16 12.22 -16.24
N ALA A 59 -17.06 13.19 -16.40
CA ALA A 59 -16.99 14.51 -15.78
C ALA A 59 -18.04 14.72 -14.70
N ALA A 60 -19.10 13.90 -14.69
CA ALA A 60 -20.13 13.94 -13.67
C ALA A 60 -20.76 12.57 -13.44
N ALA A 61 -21.43 12.44 -12.30
CA ALA A 61 -22.25 11.29 -11.96
C ALA A 61 -23.63 11.74 -11.48
N GLN A 62 -24.60 10.84 -11.56
CA GLN A 62 -25.90 11.01 -10.94
C GLN A 62 -26.32 9.71 -10.26
N VAL A 63 -26.77 9.82 -9.01
CA VAL A 63 -27.29 8.71 -8.21
C VAL A 63 -28.73 9.02 -7.83
N GLN A 64 -29.60 8.02 -7.99
CA GLN A 64 -30.97 8.08 -7.50
C GLN A 64 -31.23 6.93 -6.53
N VAL A 65 -31.89 7.24 -5.43
CA VAL A 65 -32.43 6.26 -4.48
C VAL A 65 -33.94 6.25 -4.64
N LEU A 66 -34.49 5.08 -4.93
CA LEU A 66 -35.89 4.84 -5.21
C LEU A 66 -36.50 3.94 -4.13
N PRO A 67 -37.81 4.03 -3.88
CA PRO A 67 -38.49 3.05 -3.05
C PRO A 67 -38.35 1.64 -3.66
N ALA A 68 -38.47 0.59 -2.84
CA ALA A 68 -38.49 -0.79 -3.35
C ALA A 68 -39.58 -1.04 -4.40
N THR A 69 -40.71 -0.32 -4.28
CA THR A 69 -41.80 -0.34 -5.27
C THR A 69 -42.13 1.09 -5.69
N GLY A 70 -42.14 1.35 -7.01
CA GLY A 70 -42.35 2.68 -7.59
C GLY A 70 -41.14 3.20 -8.37
N THR A 71 -41.36 4.25 -9.17
CA THR A 71 -40.35 4.82 -10.08
C THR A 71 -39.94 6.24 -9.73
N SER A 72 -40.59 6.88 -8.76
CA SER A 72 -40.25 8.22 -8.32
C SER A 72 -39.11 8.15 -7.29
N PRO A 73 -37.97 8.83 -7.51
CA PRO A 73 -36.86 8.82 -6.57
C PRO A 73 -37.22 9.51 -5.25
N LEU A 74 -36.81 8.90 -4.13
CA LEU A 74 -36.83 9.52 -2.80
C LEU A 74 -35.72 10.56 -2.65
N TRP A 75 -34.62 10.33 -3.37
CA TRP A 75 -33.49 11.24 -3.48
C TRP A 75 -32.87 11.13 -4.87
N ASP A 76 -32.49 12.27 -5.42
CA ASP A 76 -31.75 12.40 -6.66
C ASP A 76 -30.61 13.38 -6.38
N SER A 77 -29.36 12.94 -6.59
CA SER A 77 -28.20 13.82 -6.41
C SER A 77 -28.18 14.99 -7.38
N GLY A 78 -28.97 14.92 -8.46
CA GLY A 78 -28.77 15.73 -9.65
C GLY A 78 -27.44 15.38 -10.32
N THR A 79 -27.06 16.19 -11.31
CA THR A 79 -25.74 16.07 -11.94
C THR A 79 -24.69 16.62 -10.99
N VAL A 80 -23.85 15.72 -10.44
CA VAL A 80 -22.74 16.09 -9.58
C VAL A 80 -21.47 16.05 -10.40
N ALA A 81 -20.82 17.20 -10.62
CA ALA A 81 -19.52 17.27 -11.27
C ALA A 81 -18.49 16.56 -10.38
N THR A 82 -17.97 15.43 -10.86
CA THR A 82 -17.06 14.57 -10.11
C THR A 82 -16.35 13.60 -11.04
N ASN A 83 -15.13 13.23 -10.66
CA ASN A 83 -14.37 12.11 -11.19
C ASN A 83 -14.15 11.01 -10.14
N ALA A 84 -14.80 11.11 -8.98
CA ALA A 84 -14.78 10.08 -7.94
C ALA A 84 -15.65 8.89 -8.33
N THR A 85 -15.36 7.72 -7.76
CA THR A 85 -16.09 6.47 -7.98
C THR A 85 -17.16 6.18 -6.93
N SER A 86 -17.55 7.21 -6.18
CA SER A 86 -18.59 7.11 -5.17
C SER A 86 -19.24 8.45 -4.87
N LEU A 87 -20.48 8.41 -4.38
CA LEU A 87 -21.17 9.54 -3.78
C LEU A 87 -21.80 9.16 -2.45
N VAL A 88 -21.70 10.07 -1.49
CA VAL A 88 -22.37 9.96 -0.19
C VAL A 88 -23.83 10.37 -0.35
N TYR A 89 -24.73 9.58 0.23
CA TYR A 89 -26.14 9.93 0.33
C TYR A 89 -26.34 11.24 1.08
N SER A 90 -27.06 12.19 0.48
CA SER A 90 -27.40 13.49 1.08
C SER A 90 -28.90 13.78 1.11
N GLY A 91 -29.72 12.74 0.95
CA GLY A 91 -31.17 12.85 1.02
C GLY A 91 -31.69 12.88 2.45
N GLN A 92 -33.02 12.81 2.58
CA GLN A 92 -33.69 12.65 3.87
C GLN A 92 -33.26 11.36 4.58
N THR A 93 -33.25 11.33 5.91
CA THR A 93 -32.94 10.13 6.68
C THR A 93 -33.77 8.95 6.19
N LEU A 94 -33.10 7.86 5.79
CA LEU A 94 -33.77 6.64 5.39
C LEU A 94 -34.37 5.97 6.63
N PRO A 95 -35.60 5.44 6.58
CA PRO A 95 -36.16 4.69 7.70
C PRO A 95 -35.43 3.36 7.90
N SER A 96 -35.37 2.91 9.16
CA SER A 96 -34.88 1.57 9.51
C SER A 96 -35.73 0.46 8.88
N ARG A 97 -35.12 -0.71 8.66
CA ARG A 97 -35.77 -1.95 8.19
C ARG A 97 -36.39 -1.87 6.79
N ALA A 98 -36.16 -0.79 6.04
CA ALA A 98 -36.74 -0.57 4.72
C ALA A 98 -35.88 -1.17 3.60
N SER A 99 -36.44 -1.26 2.40
CA SER A 99 -35.74 -1.72 1.20
C SER A 99 -35.86 -0.65 0.11
N PHE A 100 -34.79 -0.49 -0.66
CA PHE A 100 -34.65 0.55 -1.67
C PHE A 100 -34.01 -0.02 -2.94
N ASN A 101 -34.36 0.57 -4.07
CA ASN A 101 -33.57 0.43 -5.29
C ASN A 101 -32.66 1.66 -5.41
N PHE A 102 -31.52 1.50 -6.08
CA PHE A 102 -30.72 2.65 -6.48
C PHE A 102 -30.16 2.45 -7.87
N GLN A 103 -29.85 3.57 -8.51
CA GLN A 103 -29.28 3.59 -9.85
C GLN A 103 -28.23 4.68 -9.96
N VAL A 104 -27.21 4.39 -10.76
CA VAL A 104 -26.09 5.29 -11.04
C VAL A 104 -25.96 5.42 -12.56
N ARG A 105 -25.69 6.64 -13.04
CA ARG A 105 -25.22 6.88 -14.41
C ARG A 105 -24.08 7.90 -14.41
N LEU A 106 -23.21 7.81 -15.40
CA LEU A 106 -22.06 8.69 -15.56
C LEU A 106 -22.25 9.56 -16.80
N LEU A 107 -21.84 10.82 -16.73
CA LEU A 107 -21.76 11.72 -17.87
C LEU A 107 -20.33 11.67 -18.39
N ASP A 108 -20.13 11.12 -19.58
CA ASP A 108 -18.82 11.06 -20.18
C ASP A 108 -18.32 12.43 -20.65
N ASN A 109 -17.03 12.52 -20.98
CA ASN A 109 -16.44 13.77 -21.47
C ASN A 109 -16.93 14.20 -22.87
N SER A 110 -17.61 13.32 -23.63
CA SER A 110 -18.30 13.71 -24.88
C SER A 110 -19.66 14.37 -24.62
N GLY A 111 -20.13 14.37 -23.37
CA GLY A 111 -21.43 14.92 -23.00
C GLY A 111 -22.58 13.93 -23.09
N ASP A 112 -22.29 12.64 -23.27
CA ASP A 112 -23.28 11.57 -23.33
C ASP A 112 -23.40 10.85 -21.98
N TRP A 113 -24.64 10.55 -21.58
CA TRP A 113 -24.91 9.78 -20.36
C TRP A 113 -24.81 8.29 -20.65
N THR A 114 -24.22 7.54 -19.73
CA THR A 114 -24.40 6.08 -19.70
C THR A 114 -25.87 5.73 -19.46
N GLU A 115 -26.26 4.53 -19.87
CA GLU A 115 -27.47 3.91 -19.34
C GLU A 115 -27.43 3.86 -17.81
N TRP A 116 -28.61 3.88 -17.18
CA TRP A 116 -28.72 3.68 -15.75
C TRP A 116 -28.28 2.26 -15.39
N SER A 117 -27.32 2.15 -14.48
CA SER A 117 -27.13 0.92 -13.71
C SER A 117 -28.30 0.73 -12.74
N SER A 118 -28.51 -0.46 -12.21
CA SER A 118 -29.53 -0.69 -11.19
C SER A 118 -29.11 -1.75 -10.19
N SER A 119 -29.36 -1.49 -8.91
CA SER A 119 -29.17 -2.46 -7.82
C SER A 119 -30.13 -2.12 -6.67
N ASN A 120 -30.05 -2.86 -5.57
CA ASN A 120 -30.90 -2.68 -4.40
C ASN A 120 -30.09 -2.73 -3.11
N PHE A 121 -30.66 -2.21 -2.03
CA PHE A 121 -30.13 -2.36 -0.68
C PHE A 121 -31.26 -2.28 0.35
N GLY A 122 -31.03 -2.80 1.55
CA GLY A 122 -31.92 -2.68 2.70
C GLY A 122 -31.24 -1.95 3.85
N THR A 123 -31.99 -1.09 4.55
CA THR A 123 -31.53 -0.50 5.80
C THR A 123 -31.70 -1.48 6.95
N GLY A 124 -30.74 -1.45 7.88
CA GLY A 124 -30.76 -2.20 9.12
C GLY A 124 -31.57 -1.51 10.21
N LEU A 125 -31.11 -1.67 11.45
CA LEU A 125 -31.51 -0.93 12.63
C LEU A 125 -30.56 0.26 12.78
N LEU A 126 -31.08 1.49 12.62
CA LEU A 126 -30.27 2.71 12.57
C LEU A 126 -30.04 3.34 13.94
N ALA A 127 -30.90 3.01 14.90
CA ALA A 127 -30.79 3.46 16.27
C ALA A 127 -30.99 2.28 17.24
N ASN A 128 -30.44 2.37 18.45
CA ASN A 128 -30.58 1.32 19.46
C ASN A 128 -32.06 1.09 19.85
N GLU A 129 -32.89 2.12 19.77
CA GLU A 129 -34.34 2.04 20.00
C GLU A 129 -35.06 1.18 18.95
N ASP A 130 -34.47 0.98 17.77
CA ASP A 130 -35.00 0.09 16.73
C ASP A 130 -34.85 -1.39 17.12
N TRP A 131 -34.15 -1.73 18.21
CA TRP A 131 -34.24 -3.07 18.80
C TRP A 131 -35.55 -3.25 19.61
N GLU A 132 -36.36 -2.20 19.76
CA GLU A 132 -37.62 -2.19 20.50
C GLU A 132 -37.47 -2.78 21.92
N SER A 133 -38.31 -3.75 22.29
CA SER A 133 -38.25 -4.45 23.57
C SER A 133 -37.32 -5.67 23.57
N ALA A 134 -36.53 -5.89 22.51
CA ALA A 134 -35.57 -7.00 22.49
C ALA A 134 -34.56 -6.89 23.63
N ARG A 135 -34.24 -8.05 24.20
CA ARG A 135 -33.29 -8.23 25.28
C ARG A 135 -32.30 -9.32 24.89
N TRP A 136 -31.06 -9.16 25.36
CA TRP A 136 -30.12 -10.25 25.36
C TRP A 136 -30.65 -11.36 26.26
N ILE A 137 -30.67 -12.59 25.77
CA ILE A 137 -31.19 -13.75 26.49
C ILE A 137 -30.25 -14.93 26.39
N GLY A 138 -30.25 -15.78 27.40
CA GLY A 138 -29.49 -17.03 27.44
C GLY A 138 -30.23 -18.12 28.20
N ALA A 139 -29.75 -19.36 28.12
CA ALA A 139 -30.30 -20.45 28.94
C ALA A 139 -29.85 -20.31 30.40
N ALA A 140 -30.66 -20.82 31.33
CA ALA A 140 -30.32 -20.89 32.74
C ALA A 140 -29.13 -21.84 32.97
N ASN A 141 -28.08 -21.36 33.66
CA ASN A 141 -26.90 -22.13 34.07
C ASN A 141 -26.06 -22.66 32.88
N PRO A 142 -25.38 -21.80 32.08
CA PRO A 142 -24.62 -22.26 30.93
C PRO A 142 -23.47 -23.18 31.35
N SER A 143 -23.70 -24.49 31.28
CA SER A 143 -22.65 -25.51 31.26
C SER A 143 -22.08 -25.61 29.84
N VAL A 144 -21.13 -26.51 29.65
CA VAL A 144 -20.34 -26.74 28.41
C VAL A 144 -21.19 -27.02 27.14
N ASP A 145 -22.51 -27.24 27.27
CA ASP A 145 -23.42 -27.55 26.16
C ASP A 145 -23.98 -26.28 25.48
N GLN A 146 -24.14 -26.30 24.15
CA GLN A 146 -24.77 -25.18 23.43
C GLN A 146 -26.27 -25.06 23.76
N PRO A 147 -26.76 -23.86 24.12
CA PRO A 147 -28.16 -23.64 24.47
C PRO A 147 -29.06 -23.59 23.23
N ILE A 148 -30.28 -24.12 23.36
CA ILE A 148 -31.34 -23.92 22.37
C ILE A 148 -32.33 -22.91 22.94
N LEU A 149 -32.63 -21.87 22.16
CA LEU A 149 -33.64 -20.86 22.46
C LEU A 149 -34.75 -20.94 21.40
N ARG A 150 -36.01 -20.90 21.83
CA ARG A 150 -37.16 -20.92 20.90
C ARG A 150 -38.37 -20.16 21.43
N THR A 151 -39.19 -19.70 20.50
CA THR A 151 -40.56 -19.25 20.73
C THR A 151 -41.48 -19.65 19.57
N ASP A 152 -42.77 -19.80 19.86
CA ASP A 152 -43.83 -19.95 18.86
C ASP A 152 -44.57 -18.60 18.74
N PHE A 153 -45.02 -18.25 17.53
CA PHE A 153 -45.77 -17.03 17.28
C PHE A 153 -46.79 -17.24 16.15
N ASP A 154 -47.86 -16.45 16.16
CA ASP A 154 -48.93 -16.51 15.16
C ASP A 154 -48.86 -15.34 14.18
N VAL A 155 -49.12 -15.64 12.91
CA VAL A 155 -49.26 -14.67 11.82
C VAL A 155 -50.63 -14.85 11.18
N SER A 156 -51.52 -13.88 11.34
CA SER A 156 -52.92 -13.97 10.87
C SER A 156 -53.22 -13.16 9.61
N GLN A 157 -52.19 -12.60 8.97
CA GLN A 157 -52.31 -11.68 7.84
C GLN A 157 -51.35 -12.06 6.71
N GLU A 158 -51.68 -11.64 5.49
CA GLU A 158 -50.85 -11.90 4.32
C GLU A 158 -49.56 -11.07 4.34
N ILE A 159 -48.42 -11.74 4.19
CA ILE A 159 -47.09 -11.17 4.38
C ILE A 159 -46.63 -10.47 3.11
N ALA A 160 -46.11 -9.24 3.24
CA ALA A 160 -45.43 -8.52 2.16
C ALA A 160 -43.92 -8.73 2.20
N SER A 161 -43.31 -8.63 3.39
CA SER A 161 -41.89 -8.87 3.62
C SER A 161 -41.63 -9.27 5.07
N ALA A 162 -40.57 -10.03 5.32
CA ALA A 162 -40.08 -10.30 6.66
C ALA A 162 -38.56 -10.35 6.72
N LYS A 163 -37.98 -9.70 7.74
CA LYS A 163 -36.54 -9.58 7.97
C LYS A 163 -36.19 -10.05 9.37
N LEU A 164 -35.13 -10.83 9.48
CA LEU A 164 -34.58 -11.31 10.74
C LEU A 164 -33.28 -10.54 11.03
N PHE A 165 -33.23 -9.87 12.18
CA PHE A 165 -32.04 -9.16 12.67
C PHE A 165 -31.46 -9.95 13.84
N ILE A 166 -30.21 -10.40 13.72
CA ILE A 166 -29.62 -11.29 14.71
C ILE A 166 -28.18 -10.98 15.01
N THR A 167 -27.85 -11.03 16.30
CA THR A 167 -26.48 -11.13 16.80
C THR A 167 -26.39 -12.22 17.87
N ALA A 168 -25.16 -12.61 18.21
CA ALA A 168 -24.83 -13.48 19.33
C ALA A 168 -23.42 -13.17 19.82
N ILE A 169 -23.14 -13.47 21.09
CA ILE A 169 -21.76 -13.50 21.61
C ILE A 169 -21.22 -14.90 21.41
N GLY A 170 -20.12 -15.02 20.66
CA GLY A 170 -19.68 -16.29 20.08
C GLY A 170 -20.28 -16.47 18.69
N GLY A 171 -21.26 -17.35 18.53
CA GLY A 171 -21.93 -17.57 17.25
C GLY A 171 -23.34 -18.14 17.38
N TYR A 172 -24.09 -18.13 16.28
CA TYR A 172 -25.46 -18.63 16.22
C TYR A 172 -25.74 -19.52 15.01
N GLU A 173 -26.80 -20.31 15.13
CA GLU A 173 -27.52 -20.89 14.01
C GLU A 173 -29.03 -20.67 14.21
N ALA A 174 -29.70 -20.10 13.21
CA ALA A 174 -31.11 -19.77 13.27
C ALA A 174 -31.95 -20.70 12.40
N TYR A 175 -33.11 -21.11 12.92
CA TYR A 175 -34.10 -21.89 12.20
C TYR A 175 -35.48 -21.22 12.32
N LEU A 176 -36.23 -21.27 11.22
CA LEU A 176 -37.60 -20.81 11.11
C LEU A 176 -38.42 -21.91 10.43
N ASN A 177 -39.45 -22.40 11.11
CA ASN A 177 -40.36 -23.45 10.60
C ASN A 177 -39.64 -24.71 10.07
N GLY A 178 -38.56 -25.12 10.75
CA GLY A 178 -37.76 -26.29 10.40
C GLY A 178 -36.73 -26.05 9.31
N GLN A 179 -36.68 -24.85 8.72
CA GLN A 179 -35.70 -24.45 7.72
C GLN A 179 -34.62 -23.59 8.34
N ARG A 180 -33.37 -23.76 7.90
CA ARG A 180 -32.26 -22.92 8.33
C ARG A 180 -32.42 -21.52 7.72
N VAL A 181 -32.14 -20.49 8.51
CA VAL A 181 -32.11 -19.11 8.01
C VAL A 181 -30.71 -18.81 7.47
N GLY A 182 -30.67 -18.34 6.22
CA GLY A 182 -29.43 -17.95 5.55
C GLY A 182 -28.41 -19.09 5.34
N ASP A 183 -27.26 -18.70 4.81
CA ASP A 183 -26.15 -19.60 4.48
C ASP A 183 -24.84 -19.26 5.20
N LEU A 184 -24.87 -18.27 6.10
CA LEU A 184 -23.69 -17.80 6.82
C LEU A 184 -23.10 -18.89 7.72
N TYR A 185 -21.78 -18.88 7.86
CA TYR A 185 -21.00 -19.72 8.77
C TYR A 185 -20.34 -18.86 9.84
N LEU A 186 -20.20 -19.40 11.05
CA LEU A 186 -19.53 -18.72 12.17
C LEU A 186 -20.03 -17.29 12.41
N ALA A 187 -21.32 -17.05 12.14
CA ALA A 187 -21.94 -15.75 12.30
C ALA A 187 -22.30 -15.49 13.78
N PRO A 188 -22.22 -14.24 14.27
CA PRO A 188 -21.77 -13.05 13.54
C PRO A 188 -20.24 -12.96 13.51
N SER A 189 -19.69 -12.07 12.68
CA SER A 189 -18.25 -11.83 12.59
C SER A 189 -17.62 -11.53 13.97
N TRP A 190 -16.47 -12.15 14.25
CA TRP A 190 -15.73 -12.00 15.51
C TRP A 190 -15.23 -10.57 15.71
N THR A 191 -15.55 -9.93 16.84
CA THR A 191 -15.09 -8.59 17.23
C THR A 191 -14.59 -8.59 18.68
N GLN A 192 -14.08 -7.44 19.14
CA GLN A 192 -13.95 -7.17 20.56
C GLN A 192 -15.35 -6.94 21.19
N TYR A 193 -16.01 -8.02 21.64
CA TYR A 193 -17.41 -7.97 22.11
C TYR A 193 -17.69 -6.98 23.25
N ALA A 194 -16.70 -6.68 24.08
CA ALA A 194 -16.82 -5.67 25.15
C ALA A 194 -16.86 -4.23 24.64
N LYS A 195 -16.48 -4.00 23.38
CA LYS A 195 -16.49 -2.70 22.72
C LYS A 195 -17.58 -2.62 21.65
N ARG A 196 -17.77 -3.70 20.89
CA ARG A 196 -18.63 -3.72 19.70
C ARG A 196 -19.12 -5.13 19.40
N SER A 197 -20.40 -5.24 19.01
CA SER A 197 -20.98 -6.48 18.50
C SER A 197 -21.62 -6.24 17.13
N PHE A 198 -21.44 -7.18 16.19
CA PHE A 198 -22.12 -7.12 14.90
C PHE A 198 -23.43 -7.91 14.91
N TYR A 199 -24.43 -7.42 14.18
CA TYR A 199 -25.62 -8.18 13.81
C TYR A 199 -25.69 -8.41 12.29
N ASP A 200 -26.35 -9.49 11.90
CA ASP A 200 -26.67 -9.83 10.52
C ASP A 200 -28.15 -9.61 10.23
N THR A 201 -28.46 -9.35 8.96
CA THR A 201 -29.83 -9.22 8.47
C THR A 201 -30.12 -10.29 7.43
N HIS A 202 -31.24 -11.02 7.60
CA HIS A 202 -31.69 -12.04 6.66
C HIS A 202 -33.10 -11.73 6.14
N ASP A 203 -33.33 -11.90 4.85
CA ASP A 203 -34.69 -11.95 4.29
C ASP A 203 -35.28 -13.34 4.55
N VAL A 204 -36.37 -13.38 5.32
CA VAL A 204 -37.08 -14.60 5.69
C VAL A 204 -38.54 -14.61 5.21
N THR A 205 -38.88 -13.70 4.29
CA THR A 205 -40.25 -13.51 3.76
C THR A 205 -40.88 -14.83 3.32
N LYS A 206 -40.12 -15.69 2.65
CA LYS A 206 -40.61 -16.97 2.10
C LYS A 206 -40.65 -18.13 3.11
N GLN A 207 -40.07 -17.95 4.31
CA GLN A 207 -39.99 -18.99 5.33
C GLN A 207 -41.12 -18.91 6.36
N ILE A 208 -41.79 -17.75 6.46
CA ILE A 208 -42.97 -17.56 7.31
C ILE A 208 -44.22 -18.05 6.59
N ILE A 209 -45.13 -18.67 7.34
CA ILE A 209 -46.43 -19.11 6.86
C ILE A 209 -47.56 -18.37 7.59
N GLU A 210 -48.76 -18.33 7.00
CA GLU A 210 -49.96 -17.94 7.73
C GLU A 210 -50.31 -19.00 8.78
N GLY A 211 -50.67 -18.56 9.99
CA GLY A 211 -50.91 -19.39 11.17
C GLY A 211 -49.70 -19.49 12.10
N GLN A 212 -49.52 -20.66 12.72
CA GLN A 212 -48.47 -20.88 13.72
C GLN A 212 -47.09 -21.04 13.08
N ASN A 213 -46.14 -20.28 13.61
CA ASN A 213 -44.74 -20.30 13.24
C ASN A 213 -43.87 -20.56 14.49
N ALA A 214 -42.65 -21.03 14.27
CA ALA A 214 -41.64 -21.14 15.33
C ALA A 214 -40.31 -20.58 14.87
N ILE A 215 -39.67 -19.80 15.73
CA ILE A 215 -38.36 -19.21 15.46
C ILE A 215 -37.46 -19.28 16.69
N GLY A 216 -36.17 -19.32 16.40
CA GLY A 216 -35.09 -19.26 17.36
C GLY A 216 -34.38 -17.91 17.49
N ILE A 217 -34.99 -16.73 17.21
CA ILE A 217 -34.50 -15.35 17.50
C ILE A 217 -35.42 -14.21 16.95
N ALA A 218 -35.06 -12.91 17.13
CA ALA A 218 -35.87 -11.69 16.89
C ALA A 218 -36.18 -11.33 15.41
N LEU A 219 -37.47 -11.15 15.07
CA LEU A 219 -38.01 -11.09 13.71
C LEU A 219 -38.94 -9.90 13.49
N PHE A 220 -38.82 -9.24 12.34
CA PHE A 220 -39.70 -8.14 11.91
C PHE A 220 -40.51 -8.53 10.66
N ILE A 221 -41.83 -8.33 10.71
CA ILE A 221 -42.78 -8.70 9.66
C ILE A 221 -43.56 -7.46 9.22
N THR A 222 -43.69 -7.28 7.91
CA THR A 222 -44.56 -6.28 7.29
C THR A 222 -45.64 -6.99 6.47
N PHE A 223 -46.90 -6.66 6.74
CA PHE A 223 -48.06 -7.19 6.03
C PHE A 223 -48.40 -6.37 4.80
N LYS A 224 -49.21 -6.92 3.88
CA LYS A 224 -49.59 -6.24 2.63
C LYS A 224 -50.42 -4.97 2.82
N ASP A 225 -51.06 -4.80 3.99
CA ASP A 225 -51.77 -3.57 4.34
C ASP A 225 -50.85 -2.50 4.97
N ASN A 226 -49.54 -2.76 5.00
CA ASN A 226 -48.47 -1.95 5.61
C ASN A 226 -48.47 -1.93 7.15
N THR A 227 -49.28 -2.76 7.82
CA THR A 227 -49.12 -2.99 9.27
C THR A 227 -47.92 -3.89 9.56
N THR A 228 -47.41 -3.86 10.78
CA THR A 228 -46.18 -4.58 11.17
C THR A 228 -46.38 -5.41 12.44
N GLN A 229 -45.58 -6.47 12.56
CA GLN A 229 -45.45 -7.29 13.77
C GLN A 229 -43.98 -7.55 14.05
N THR A 230 -43.54 -7.30 15.28
CA THR A 230 -42.18 -7.59 15.76
C THR A 230 -42.24 -8.73 16.78
N ILE A 231 -41.43 -9.77 16.57
CA ILE A 231 -41.17 -10.82 17.55
C ILE A 231 -39.80 -10.54 18.15
N VAL A 232 -39.73 -10.23 19.43
CA VAL A 232 -38.46 -9.88 20.10
C VAL A 232 -38.00 -10.97 21.05
N THR A 233 -36.70 -11.01 21.34
CA THR A 233 -36.14 -11.86 22.40
C THR A 233 -36.40 -11.26 23.78
N ASP A 234 -36.97 -12.04 24.70
CA ASP A 234 -37.23 -11.61 26.08
C ASP A 234 -37.35 -12.82 27.03
N SER A 235 -37.78 -12.61 28.27
CA SER A 235 -37.93 -13.68 29.27
C SER A 235 -39.09 -14.65 29.02
N SER A 236 -39.94 -14.41 28.01
CA SER A 236 -41.00 -15.36 27.61
C SER A 236 -40.48 -16.52 26.78
N TRP A 237 -39.28 -16.37 26.21
CA TRP A 237 -38.61 -17.40 25.42
C TRP A 237 -38.32 -18.63 26.24
N ARG A 238 -38.28 -19.78 25.58
CA ARG A 238 -37.94 -21.06 26.20
C ARG A 238 -36.51 -21.42 25.90
N GLY A 239 -35.75 -21.76 26.94
CA GLY A 239 -34.34 -22.12 26.85
C GLY A 239 -34.08 -23.51 27.43
N LYS A 240 -33.32 -24.33 26.71
CA LYS A 240 -32.87 -25.64 27.19
C LYS A 240 -31.38 -25.83 26.89
N LEU A 241 -30.67 -26.47 27.83
CA LEU A 241 -29.30 -26.97 27.63
C LEU A 241 -29.30 -28.40 27.08
N GLY A 242 -28.18 -28.80 26.49
CA GLY A 242 -28.02 -30.14 25.94
C GLY A 242 -28.71 -30.29 24.58
N GLY A 243 -28.49 -29.31 23.69
CA GLY A 243 -28.73 -29.51 22.27
C GLY A 243 -27.82 -30.61 21.70
N SER A 244 -28.09 -30.98 20.45
CA SER A 244 -27.36 -32.06 19.78
C SER A 244 -25.90 -31.73 19.58
N THR A 245 -25.56 -30.46 19.42
CA THR A 245 -24.17 -30.00 19.54
C THR A 245 -23.76 -29.94 21.01
N ARG A 246 -22.97 -30.91 21.45
CA ARG A 246 -22.48 -31.06 22.82
C ARG A 246 -21.27 -30.17 23.10
N THR A 247 -20.38 -30.01 22.12
CA THR A 247 -19.24 -29.09 22.16
C THR A 247 -19.05 -28.47 20.78
N GLY A 248 -18.59 -27.22 20.73
CA GLY A 248 -18.26 -26.55 19.47
C GLY A 248 -17.77 -25.12 19.71
N ALA A 249 -16.50 -24.88 19.38
CA ALA A 249 -15.89 -23.56 19.29
C ALA A 249 -14.74 -23.63 18.27
N ILE A 250 -14.34 -22.50 17.68
CA ILE A 250 -13.33 -22.42 16.62
C ILE A 250 -12.00 -23.16 16.95
N PRO A 251 -11.40 -23.01 18.14
CA PRO A 251 -10.19 -23.77 18.48
C PRO A 251 -10.49 -25.20 18.94
N ASN A 252 -11.76 -25.57 19.15
CA ASN A 252 -12.17 -26.83 19.79
C ASN A 252 -12.83 -27.79 18.79
N ASN A 253 -12.97 -29.04 19.25
CA ASN A 253 -13.71 -30.07 18.53
C ASN A 253 -15.22 -29.82 18.52
N GLU A 254 -15.87 -30.28 17.46
CA GLU A 254 -17.32 -30.36 17.41
C GLU A 254 -17.80 -31.78 17.70
N LEU A 255 -18.69 -31.93 18.67
CA LEU A 255 -19.38 -33.19 18.97
C LEU A 255 -20.87 -33.01 18.75
N PHE A 256 -21.43 -33.76 17.81
CA PHE A 256 -22.85 -33.79 17.52
C PHE A 256 -23.45 -35.15 17.89
N ASP A 257 -24.43 -35.16 18.77
CA ASP A 257 -25.17 -36.35 19.20
C ASP A 257 -26.59 -36.32 18.64
N SER A 258 -26.82 -37.06 17.56
CA SER A 258 -28.15 -37.09 16.91
C SER A 258 -29.21 -37.83 17.72
N ARG A 259 -28.82 -38.67 18.69
CA ARG A 259 -29.78 -39.45 19.50
C ARG A 259 -30.70 -38.57 20.35
N ILE A 260 -30.24 -37.35 20.62
CA ILE A 260 -30.96 -36.33 21.39
C ILE A 260 -31.52 -35.21 20.51
N GLU A 261 -31.29 -35.26 19.19
CA GLU A 261 -31.83 -34.30 18.23
C GLU A 261 -33.32 -34.53 18.04
N SER A 262 -34.10 -33.47 18.14
CA SER A 262 -35.53 -33.51 17.82
C SER A 262 -35.83 -32.44 16.78
N GLN A 263 -36.27 -32.82 15.58
CA GLN A 263 -36.72 -31.82 14.60
C GLN A 263 -37.95 -31.03 15.07
N ALA A 264 -38.64 -31.48 16.13
CA ALA A 264 -39.82 -30.82 16.67
C ALA A 264 -39.52 -29.44 17.25
N TRP A 265 -38.33 -29.21 17.83
CA TRP A 265 -38.03 -27.90 18.43
C TRP A 265 -37.88 -26.78 17.39
N LYS A 266 -37.56 -27.12 16.15
CA LYS A 266 -37.43 -26.18 15.02
C LYS A 266 -38.77 -25.84 14.37
N LYS A 267 -39.85 -26.53 14.73
CA LYS A 267 -41.19 -26.37 14.15
C LYS A 267 -42.18 -25.84 15.18
N ALA A 268 -43.28 -25.27 14.72
CA ALA A 268 -44.38 -24.83 15.57
C ALA A 268 -45.15 -26.00 16.19
N GLY A 269 -45.84 -25.74 17.30
CA GLY A 269 -46.72 -26.72 17.94
C GLY A 269 -46.02 -27.68 18.91
N LEU A 270 -44.72 -27.49 19.17
CA LEU A 270 -44.04 -28.20 20.25
C LEU A 270 -44.49 -27.64 21.59
N ASN A 271 -45.05 -28.50 22.44
CA ASN A 271 -45.31 -28.17 23.84
C ASN A 271 -43.99 -28.06 24.63
N ALA A 272 -43.39 -26.88 24.62
CA ALA A 272 -42.15 -26.57 25.34
C ALA A 272 -42.38 -26.09 26.78
N SER A 273 -43.54 -26.38 27.40
CA SER A 273 -43.83 -25.99 28.80
C SER A 273 -42.84 -26.57 29.82
N ALA A 274 -42.20 -27.70 29.49
CA ALA A 274 -41.15 -28.32 30.30
C ALA A 274 -39.78 -27.62 30.18
N TRP A 275 -39.60 -26.68 29.24
CA TRP A 275 -38.37 -25.92 29.10
C TRP A 275 -38.40 -24.72 30.04
N PRO A 276 -37.31 -24.45 30.78
CA PRO A 276 -37.15 -23.21 31.52
C PRO A 276 -37.36 -21.98 30.64
N ASN A 277 -37.79 -20.88 31.26
CA ASN A 277 -37.74 -19.59 30.59
C ASN A 277 -36.28 -19.16 30.36
N ALA A 278 -36.05 -18.41 29.30
CA ALA A 278 -34.78 -17.77 29.04
C ALA A 278 -34.49 -16.71 30.11
N ILE A 279 -33.21 -16.55 30.44
CA ILE A 279 -32.73 -15.54 31.38
C ILE A 279 -32.28 -14.32 30.59
N VAL A 280 -32.76 -13.14 30.97
CA VAL A 280 -32.26 -11.87 30.44
C VAL A 280 -30.81 -11.67 30.88
N GLN A 281 -29.95 -11.41 29.91
CA GLN A 281 -28.52 -11.18 30.08
C GLN A 281 -28.19 -9.69 29.95
N THR A 282 -27.07 -9.29 30.53
CA THR A 282 -26.50 -7.97 30.28
C THR A 282 -25.73 -8.00 28.95
N PRO A 283 -25.96 -7.05 28.03
CA PRO A 283 -25.13 -6.92 26.82
C PRO A 283 -23.65 -6.71 27.19
N PRO A 284 -22.69 -7.25 26.41
CA PRO A 284 -21.28 -6.96 26.63
C PRO A 284 -20.87 -5.56 26.18
N SER A 285 -21.59 -4.96 25.22
CA SER A 285 -21.43 -3.59 24.75
C SER A 285 -22.78 -2.97 24.40
N THR A 286 -22.88 -1.64 24.47
CA THR A 286 -24.03 -0.89 23.93
C THR A 286 -23.92 -0.63 22.44
N GLU A 287 -22.72 -0.79 21.87
CA GLU A 287 -22.44 -0.63 20.45
C GLU A 287 -22.79 -1.91 19.70
N ILE A 288 -23.97 -1.92 19.09
CA ILE A 288 -24.44 -2.98 18.20
C ILE A 288 -24.63 -2.36 16.82
N GLN A 289 -23.94 -2.88 15.82
CA GLN A 289 -24.00 -2.36 14.46
C GLN A 289 -24.08 -3.50 13.44
N SER A 290 -24.51 -3.20 12.23
CA SER A 290 -24.59 -4.17 11.16
C SER A 290 -23.20 -4.63 10.75
N SER A 291 -23.06 -5.90 10.37
CA SER A 291 -21.78 -6.39 9.89
C SER A 291 -21.36 -5.67 8.60
N PRO A 292 -20.21 -4.96 8.58
CA PRO A 292 -19.78 -4.22 7.39
C PRO A 292 -18.93 -5.08 6.43
N VAL A 293 -18.79 -6.40 6.69
CA VAL A 293 -17.85 -7.28 6.00
C VAL A 293 -18.57 -8.39 5.24
N GLU A 294 -17.92 -8.94 4.22
CA GLU A 294 -18.36 -10.15 3.56
C GLU A 294 -18.36 -11.33 4.55
N PRO A 295 -19.51 -12.00 4.76
CA PRO A 295 -19.61 -13.03 5.77
C PRO A 295 -18.94 -14.33 5.32
N VAL A 296 -18.64 -15.22 6.27
CA VAL A 296 -18.06 -16.54 5.97
C VAL A 296 -19.13 -17.46 5.37
N ARG A 297 -18.79 -18.13 4.27
CA ARG A 297 -19.66 -19.10 3.58
C ARG A 297 -18.89 -20.34 3.15
N ILE A 298 -19.61 -21.42 2.86
CA ILE A 298 -19.05 -22.55 2.11
C ILE A 298 -18.93 -22.13 0.63
N LYS A 299 -17.72 -22.19 0.10
CA LYS A 299 -17.40 -21.73 -1.26
C LYS A 299 -17.18 -22.87 -2.26
N ASP A 300 -16.54 -23.96 -1.81
CA ASP A 300 -16.27 -25.12 -2.64
C ASP A 300 -16.74 -26.43 -1.98
N LYS A 301 -17.19 -27.38 -2.80
CA LYS A 301 -17.42 -28.79 -2.42
C LYS A 301 -16.42 -29.67 -3.14
N ILE A 302 -15.53 -30.32 -2.39
CA ILE A 302 -14.36 -31.02 -2.94
C ILE A 302 -14.46 -32.51 -2.59
N LYS A 303 -14.50 -33.37 -3.60
CA LYS A 303 -14.40 -34.82 -3.43
C LYS A 303 -12.94 -35.22 -3.25
N ALA A 304 -12.71 -36.29 -2.49
CA ALA A 304 -11.36 -36.82 -2.34
C ALA A 304 -10.82 -37.35 -3.68
N VAL A 305 -9.54 -37.10 -3.92
CA VAL A 305 -8.79 -37.62 -5.07
C VAL A 305 -8.28 -39.04 -4.81
N SER A 306 -8.10 -39.41 -3.54
CA SER A 306 -7.80 -40.78 -3.14
C SER A 306 -8.36 -41.12 -1.76
N ILE A 307 -8.62 -42.40 -1.52
CA ILE A 307 -9.05 -42.95 -0.24
C ILE A 307 -8.22 -44.19 0.05
N THR A 308 -7.56 -44.23 1.20
CA THR A 308 -6.73 -45.37 1.63
C THR A 308 -7.27 -45.99 2.92
N ASN A 309 -6.86 -47.22 3.20
CA ASN A 309 -7.17 -47.94 4.44
C ASN A 309 -5.86 -48.36 5.12
N PRO A 310 -5.15 -47.44 5.80
CA PRO A 310 -3.86 -47.74 6.40
C PRO A 310 -3.95 -48.76 7.55
N GLU A 311 -5.09 -48.79 8.24
CA GLU A 311 -5.39 -49.72 9.33
C GLU A 311 -6.86 -50.15 9.24
N SER A 312 -7.16 -51.37 9.70
CA SER A 312 -8.54 -51.89 9.68
C SER A 312 -9.50 -50.94 10.40
N GLY A 313 -10.52 -50.46 9.69
CA GLY A 313 -11.52 -49.52 10.21
C GLY A 313 -11.09 -48.04 10.23
N VAL A 314 -9.91 -47.72 9.69
CA VAL A 314 -9.37 -46.36 9.53
C VAL A 314 -9.29 -46.05 8.04
N TRP A 315 -9.96 -44.99 7.61
CA TRP A 315 -9.99 -44.57 6.20
C TRP A 315 -9.43 -43.16 6.06
N VAL A 316 -8.44 -42.95 5.20
CA VAL A 316 -7.82 -41.63 5.00
C VAL A 316 -8.18 -41.10 3.62
N TYR A 317 -8.83 -39.95 3.60
CA TYR A 317 -9.22 -39.19 2.43
C TYR A 317 -8.15 -38.15 2.13
N ASP A 318 -7.63 -38.12 0.90
CA ASP A 318 -6.80 -37.02 0.39
C ASP A 318 -7.66 -36.14 -0.53
N PHE A 319 -7.79 -34.86 -0.23
CA PHE A 319 -8.52 -33.89 -1.07
C PHE A 319 -7.63 -33.23 -2.14
N GLY A 320 -6.35 -33.58 -2.20
CA GLY A 320 -5.40 -33.12 -3.21
C GLY A 320 -4.89 -31.69 -3.00
N ARG A 321 -5.47 -30.96 -2.05
CA ARG A 321 -5.05 -29.61 -1.66
C ARG A 321 -5.40 -29.30 -0.21
N ASN A 322 -4.56 -28.49 0.45
CA ASN A 322 -4.79 -28.00 1.80
C ASN A 322 -5.75 -26.80 1.77
N ILE A 323 -6.79 -26.86 2.61
CA ILE A 323 -7.89 -25.88 2.64
C ILE A 323 -8.31 -25.57 4.08
N ALA A 324 -8.94 -24.42 4.30
CA ALA A 324 -9.76 -24.18 5.50
C ALA A 324 -11.20 -24.64 5.24
N GLY A 325 -11.77 -25.45 6.14
CA GLY A 325 -13.03 -26.12 5.87
C GLY A 325 -13.56 -27.03 6.96
N VAL A 326 -14.55 -27.84 6.59
CA VAL A 326 -15.05 -28.99 7.35
C VAL A 326 -15.37 -30.16 6.41
N GLY A 327 -15.49 -31.39 6.95
CA GLY A 327 -16.00 -32.53 6.19
C GLY A 327 -17.52 -32.63 6.28
N ALA A 328 -18.22 -32.71 5.14
CA ALA A 328 -19.62 -33.15 5.11
C ALA A 328 -19.66 -34.68 5.13
N LEU A 329 -20.26 -35.26 6.18
CA LEU A 329 -20.34 -36.69 6.44
C LEU A 329 -21.71 -37.24 6.02
N THR A 330 -21.74 -38.21 5.12
CA THR A 330 -22.95 -38.94 4.72
C THR A 330 -22.83 -40.41 5.13
N VAL A 331 -23.65 -40.85 6.09
CA VAL A 331 -23.56 -42.19 6.70
C VAL A 331 -24.96 -42.78 6.97
N ASN A 332 -25.01 -44.08 7.24
CA ASN A 332 -26.20 -44.81 7.68
C ASN A 332 -25.74 -45.92 8.62
N GLU A 333 -25.63 -45.59 9.91
CA GLU A 333 -25.00 -46.45 10.91
C GLU A 333 -26.00 -46.94 11.96
N ALA A 334 -25.59 -47.97 12.72
CA ALA A 334 -26.40 -48.43 13.85
C ALA A 334 -26.55 -47.34 14.92
N TYR A 335 -27.62 -47.43 15.71
CA TYR A 335 -27.82 -46.57 16.88
C TYR A 335 -26.58 -46.57 17.78
N ASN A 336 -26.20 -45.39 18.27
CA ASN A 336 -25.04 -45.18 19.16
C ASN A 336 -23.66 -45.43 18.52
N THR A 337 -23.59 -45.52 17.19
CA THR A 337 -22.29 -45.55 16.49
C THR A 337 -21.66 -44.16 16.54
N SER A 338 -20.40 -44.09 16.99
CA SER A 338 -19.62 -42.85 17.01
C SER A 338 -18.69 -42.81 15.80
N ILE A 339 -18.94 -41.85 14.91
CA ILE A 339 -18.17 -41.62 13.70
C ILE A 339 -17.30 -40.38 13.90
N ARG A 340 -15.99 -40.50 13.71
CA ARG A 340 -15.05 -39.41 13.94
C ARG A 340 -14.28 -39.08 12.66
N MET A 341 -14.29 -37.80 12.31
CA MET A 341 -13.41 -37.20 11.31
C MET A 341 -12.27 -36.48 12.04
N HIS A 342 -11.03 -36.91 11.77
CA HIS A 342 -9.80 -36.28 12.23
C HIS A 342 -9.18 -35.54 11.05
N TYR A 343 -8.87 -34.26 11.23
CA TYR A 343 -8.36 -33.36 10.19
C TYR A 343 -6.84 -33.22 10.31
N GLY A 344 -6.14 -33.18 9.17
CA GLY A 344 -4.70 -33.00 9.18
C GLY A 344 -4.11 -32.50 7.87
N GLU A 345 -2.99 -31.83 7.97
CA GLU A 345 -2.24 -31.30 6.82
C GLU A 345 -1.22 -32.32 6.27
N LYS A 346 -0.76 -33.23 7.13
CA LYS A 346 0.35 -34.16 6.86
C LYS A 346 -0.03 -35.60 7.19
N LEU A 347 0.65 -36.54 6.53
CA LEU A 347 0.59 -37.97 6.84
C LEU A 347 1.93 -38.45 7.42
N ARG A 348 1.85 -39.41 8.35
CA ARG A 348 3.00 -40.21 8.80
C ARG A 348 3.36 -41.23 7.72
N SER A 349 4.53 -41.87 7.87
CA SER A 349 4.93 -43.01 7.00
C SER A 349 3.94 -44.19 7.05
N THR A 350 3.11 -44.29 8.08
CA THR A 350 2.05 -45.30 8.20
C THR A 350 0.83 -45.00 7.32
N GLY A 351 0.76 -43.84 6.67
CA GLY A 351 -0.40 -43.39 5.91
C GLY A 351 -1.52 -42.77 6.77
N ARG A 352 -1.37 -42.73 8.10
CA ARG A 352 -2.28 -42.03 9.03
C ARG A 352 -1.90 -40.56 9.19
N ILE A 353 -2.83 -39.75 9.70
CA ILE A 353 -2.58 -38.32 9.94
C ILE A 353 -1.43 -38.10 10.93
N GLN A 354 -0.53 -37.18 10.60
CA GLN A 354 0.44 -36.63 11.52
C GLN A 354 -0.20 -35.47 12.28
N ASP A 355 -0.76 -35.79 13.44
CA ASP A 355 -1.36 -34.80 14.33
C ASP A 355 -0.31 -33.92 15.00
N THR A 356 -0.28 -32.64 14.63
CA THR A 356 0.47 -31.57 15.32
C THR A 356 -0.44 -30.59 16.05
N GLY A 357 -1.78 -30.74 15.93
CA GLY A 357 -2.79 -29.91 16.60
C GLY A 357 -3.34 -30.53 17.89
N GLY A 358 -2.92 -31.74 18.24
CA GLY A 358 -3.34 -32.46 19.42
C GLY A 358 -4.84 -32.79 19.40
N ASN A 359 -5.49 -32.70 20.56
CA ASN A 359 -6.89 -33.07 20.66
C ASN A 359 -7.86 -32.17 19.88
N TRP A 360 -7.43 -31.10 19.19
CA TRP A 360 -8.29 -30.02 18.68
C TRP A 360 -8.65 -30.05 17.19
N GLN A 361 -8.40 -31.18 16.52
CA GLN A 361 -8.59 -31.33 15.07
C GLN A 361 -9.64 -32.38 14.71
N HIS A 362 -10.76 -32.40 15.44
CA HIS A 362 -11.76 -33.46 15.31
C HIS A 362 -13.19 -32.95 15.28
N SER A 363 -14.00 -33.60 14.45
CA SER A 363 -15.45 -33.51 14.52
C SER A 363 -16.04 -34.92 14.65
N THR A 364 -16.93 -35.11 15.62
CA THR A 364 -17.52 -36.40 15.97
C THR A 364 -19.03 -36.36 15.84
N TYR A 365 -19.61 -37.37 15.20
CA TYR A 365 -21.05 -37.55 15.04
C TYR A 365 -21.48 -38.87 15.69
N ILE A 366 -22.47 -38.83 16.58
CA ILE A 366 -23.11 -40.04 17.15
C ILE A 366 -24.43 -40.27 16.43
N HIS A 367 -24.57 -41.43 15.79
CA HIS A 367 -25.73 -41.80 14.97
C HIS A 367 -26.91 -42.29 15.83
N ASP A 368 -28.13 -41.92 15.46
CA ASP A 368 -29.39 -42.28 16.13
C ASP A 368 -30.07 -43.54 15.55
N GLY A 369 -29.43 -44.18 14.57
CA GLY A 369 -29.94 -45.37 13.89
C GLY A 369 -31.02 -45.09 12.85
N THR A 370 -31.34 -43.83 12.53
CA THR A 370 -32.45 -43.47 11.64
C THR A 370 -32.02 -43.29 10.18
N GLY A 371 -31.68 -44.41 9.52
CA GLY A 371 -31.41 -44.40 8.07
C GLY A 371 -30.23 -43.51 7.68
N SER A 372 -30.20 -43.06 6.42
CA SER A 372 -29.08 -42.26 5.92
C SER A 372 -29.22 -40.79 6.25
N VAL A 373 -28.16 -40.20 6.79
CA VAL A 373 -28.07 -38.80 7.20
C VAL A 373 -26.89 -38.11 6.52
N THR A 374 -26.97 -36.78 6.36
CA THR A 374 -25.81 -35.95 6.03
C THR A 374 -25.63 -34.89 7.10
N TRP A 375 -24.44 -34.86 7.70
CA TRP A 375 -24.06 -33.93 8.75
C TRP A 375 -22.87 -33.07 8.32
N ILE A 376 -22.91 -31.79 8.68
CA ILE A 376 -21.82 -30.83 8.42
C ILE A 376 -21.56 -30.11 9.75
N PRO A 377 -20.34 -30.19 10.34
CA PRO A 377 -19.99 -29.49 11.58
C PRO A 377 -20.10 -27.97 11.42
N ARG A 378 -20.82 -27.23 12.28
CA ARG A 378 -21.20 -25.82 12.07
C ARG A 378 -20.48 -24.79 12.93
N HIS A 379 -19.84 -25.21 14.02
CA HIS A 379 -19.36 -24.34 15.11
C HIS A 379 -17.83 -24.31 15.23
N SER A 380 -17.15 -24.97 14.29
CA SER A 380 -15.70 -24.97 14.15
C SER A 380 -15.31 -25.09 12.68
N TYR A 381 -14.03 -24.90 12.40
CA TYR A 381 -13.42 -25.17 11.11
C TYR A 381 -11.99 -25.66 11.29
N TYR A 382 -11.42 -26.28 10.26
CA TYR A 382 -10.10 -26.91 10.32
C TYR A 382 -9.30 -26.58 9.06
N GLY A 383 -7.99 -26.45 9.21
CA GLY A 383 -7.02 -26.47 8.11
C GLY A 383 -6.63 -27.91 7.79
N PHE A 384 -6.87 -28.40 6.58
CA PHE A 384 -6.54 -29.78 6.24
C PHE A 384 -6.39 -30.02 4.74
N ARG A 385 -5.59 -31.02 4.42
CA ARG A 385 -5.61 -31.74 3.14
C ARG A 385 -6.22 -33.13 3.29
N TYR A 386 -6.09 -33.72 4.48
CA TYR A 386 -6.49 -35.08 4.78
C TYR A 386 -7.60 -35.13 5.83
N ILE A 387 -8.53 -36.07 5.66
CA ILE A 387 -9.48 -36.46 6.70
C ILE A 387 -9.33 -37.96 6.97
N GLU A 388 -9.04 -38.32 8.21
CA GLU A 388 -9.10 -39.68 8.69
C GLU A 388 -10.48 -39.95 9.30
N LEU A 389 -11.20 -40.91 8.74
CA LEU A 389 -12.55 -41.34 9.12
C LEU A 389 -12.48 -42.67 9.87
N THR A 390 -13.10 -42.72 11.04
CA THR A 390 -13.22 -43.93 11.87
C THR A 390 -14.65 -44.12 12.35
N GLY A 391 -15.02 -45.36 12.70
CA GLY A 391 -16.33 -45.69 13.27
C GLY A 391 -17.44 -45.94 12.25
N VAL A 392 -17.13 -46.01 10.95
CA VAL A 392 -18.09 -46.39 9.90
C VAL A 392 -18.11 -47.90 9.65
N ALA A 393 -19.29 -48.44 9.34
CA ALA A 393 -19.43 -49.82 8.92
C ALA A 393 -19.15 -49.97 7.41
N GLY A 394 -18.38 -51.00 7.04
CA GLY A 394 -18.08 -51.31 5.63
C GLY A 394 -17.02 -50.40 4.99
N THR A 395 -17.02 -50.37 3.66
CA THR A 395 -16.06 -49.60 2.85
C THR A 395 -16.71 -48.29 2.38
N PRO A 396 -16.24 -47.12 2.86
CA PRO A 396 -16.79 -45.84 2.45
C PRO A 396 -16.26 -45.43 1.07
N ASN A 397 -16.87 -44.41 0.46
CA ASN A 397 -16.51 -43.92 -0.87
C ASN A 397 -16.38 -42.38 -0.88
N ALA A 398 -16.04 -41.79 -2.03
CA ALA A 398 -15.81 -40.35 -2.15
C ALA A 398 -17.05 -39.46 -1.87
N GLY A 399 -18.24 -40.06 -1.78
CA GLY A 399 -19.46 -39.39 -1.33
C GLY A 399 -19.72 -39.50 0.17
N THR A 400 -19.02 -40.38 0.90
CA THR A 400 -19.15 -40.52 2.36
C THR A 400 -18.58 -39.31 3.09
N VAL A 401 -17.45 -38.77 2.61
CA VAL A 401 -16.89 -37.50 3.10
C VAL A 401 -16.60 -36.58 1.92
N VAL A 402 -17.21 -35.39 1.93
CA VAL A 402 -16.96 -34.33 0.95
C VAL A 402 -16.49 -33.08 1.69
N ALA A 403 -15.28 -32.62 1.41
CA ALA A 403 -14.77 -31.41 2.03
C ALA A 403 -15.56 -30.17 1.59
N GLN A 404 -15.89 -29.32 2.55
CA GLN A 404 -16.57 -28.04 2.38
C GLN A 404 -15.55 -26.95 2.71
N ARG A 405 -15.00 -26.28 1.68
CA ARG A 405 -14.09 -25.16 1.90
C ARG A 405 -14.88 -23.94 2.36
N LEU A 406 -14.39 -23.24 3.38
CA LEU A 406 -14.99 -22.02 3.90
C LEU A 406 -13.98 -20.87 3.96
N HIS A 407 -14.47 -19.67 3.70
CA HIS A 407 -13.79 -18.39 3.90
C HIS A 407 -14.81 -17.25 3.79
N SER A 408 -14.42 -16.03 4.17
CA SER A 408 -15.17 -14.80 3.88
C SER A 408 -15.48 -14.71 2.39
N ASP A 409 -16.69 -14.29 2.03
CA ASP A 409 -17.19 -14.29 0.65
C ASP A 409 -16.61 -13.16 -0.22
N VAL A 410 -15.28 -13.12 -0.30
CA VAL A 410 -14.53 -12.16 -1.10
C VAL A 410 -14.23 -12.74 -2.48
N ARG A 411 -14.09 -11.85 -3.45
CA ARG A 411 -13.71 -12.18 -4.83
C ARG A 411 -12.23 -11.92 -5.08
N GLY A 412 -11.70 -12.63 -6.07
CA GLY A 412 -10.39 -12.32 -6.61
C GLY A 412 -10.36 -11.02 -7.43
N ILE A 413 -9.32 -10.23 -7.23
CA ILE A 413 -9.06 -8.99 -7.96
C ILE A 413 -7.65 -8.92 -8.57
N GLY A 414 -6.69 -9.67 -8.04
CA GLY A 414 -5.35 -9.84 -8.61
C GLY A 414 -5.20 -11.17 -9.33
N TRP A 415 -4.36 -11.22 -10.36
CA TRP A 415 -3.98 -12.46 -11.05
C TRP A 415 -2.63 -12.32 -11.74
N PHE A 416 -1.82 -13.39 -11.72
CA PHE A 416 -0.52 -13.44 -12.36
C PHE A 416 -0.22 -14.82 -12.99
N THR A 417 0.54 -14.84 -14.08
CA THR A 417 1.15 -16.03 -14.67
C THR A 417 2.48 -15.67 -15.34
N ALA A 418 3.37 -16.65 -15.47
CA ALA A 418 4.61 -16.49 -16.23
C ALA A 418 4.95 -17.75 -17.04
N SER A 419 5.96 -17.67 -17.91
CA SER A 419 6.49 -18.84 -18.63
C SER A 419 7.24 -19.82 -17.73
N ASP A 420 7.59 -19.40 -16.51
CA ASP A 420 8.15 -20.27 -15.47
C ASP A 420 7.01 -20.79 -14.57
N ASP A 421 6.79 -22.10 -14.60
CA ASP A 421 5.75 -22.77 -13.83
C ASP A 421 5.94 -22.66 -12.31
N THR A 422 7.14 -22.36 -11.82
CA THR A 422 7.39 -22.14 -10.39
C THR A 422 6.81 -20.80 -9.95
N LEU A 423 6.97 -19.73 -10.74
CA LEU A 423 6.36 -18.44 -10.44
C LEU A 423 4.83 -18.50 -10.44
N THR A 424 4.25 -19.17 -11.44
CA THR A 424 2.79 -19.39 -11.51
C THR A 424 2.31 -20.23 -10.32
N TRP A 425 3.04 -21.28 -9.95
CA TRP A 425 2.74 -22.09 -8.76
C TRP A 425 2.82 -21.27 -7.47
N ILE A 426 3.82 -20.39 -7.30
CA ILE A 426 3.95 -19.52 -6.12
C ILE A 426 2.70 -18.64 -6.02
N HIS A 427 2.32 -17.95 -7.11
CA HIS A 427 1.15 -17.08 -7.12
C HIS A 427 -0.12 -17.84 -6.70
N ASP A 428 -0.41 -18.95 -7.36
CA ASP A 428 -1.63 -19.72 -7.11
C ASP A 428 -1.64 -20.31 -5.70
N THR A 429 -0.49 -20.75 -5.19
CA THR A 429 -0.36 -21.31 -3.84
C THR A 429 -0.53 -20.23 -2.78
N THR A 430 0.06 -19.05 -2.96
CA THR A 430 -0.18 -17.87 -2.12
C THR A 430 -1.65 -17.51 -2.11
N TRP A 431 -2.29 -17.46 -3.28
CA TRP A 431 -3.72 -17.18 -3.40
C TRP A 431 -4.60 -18.14 -2.60
N GLN A 432 -4.39 -19.45 -2.76
CA GLN A 432 -5.15 -20.45 -2.01
C GLN A 432 -4.93 -20.31 -0.50
N THR A 433 -3.70 -20.00 -0.09
CA THR A 433 -3.32 -19.84 1.33
C THR A 433 -3.95 -18.58 1.94
N MET A 434 -4.00 -17.46 1.20
CA MET A 434 -4.71 -16.25 1.64
C MET A 434 -6.20 -16.54 1.85
N LEU A 435 -6.86 -17.21 0.90
CA LEU A 435 -8.27 -17.60 1.05
C LEU A 435 -8.51 -18.50 2.26
N ASN A 436 -7.59 -19.41 2.56
CA ASN A 436 -7.70 -20.26 3.76
C ASN A 436 -7.62 -19.47 5.07
N ASN A 437 -7.04 -18.26 5.04
CA ASN A 437 -6.72 -17.46 6.20
C ASN A 437 -7.55 -16.17 6.31
N ILE A 438 -8.67 -16.08 5.59
CA ILE A 438 -9.65 -15.00 5.75
C ILE A 438 -11.01 -15.59 6.17
N VAL A 439 -11.10 -16.02 7.43
CA VAL A 439 -12.33 -16.59 8.00
C VAL A 439 -12.92 -15.59 8.98
N GLY A 440 -13.53 -14.52 8.45
CA GLY A 440 -14.09 -13.40 9.23
C GLY A 440 -13.05 -12.42 9.82
N VAL A 441 -11.80 -12.85 9.92
CA VAL A 441 -10.59 -12.10 10.31
C VAL A 441 -9.38 -12.65 9.54
N PRO A 442 -8.28 -11.89 9.38
CA PRO A 442 -7.07 -12.36 8.70
C PRO A 442 -6.20 -13.20 9.66
N THR A 443 -6.31 -14.52 9.63
CA THR A 443 -5.61 -15.44 10.54
C THR A 443 -4.17 -15.74 10.12
N ASP A 444 -3.31 -16.12 11.07
CA ASP A 444 -1.97 -16.66 10.83
C ASP A 444 -2.02 -17.95 9.99
N GLY A 445 -2.81 -18.91 10.45
CA GLY A 445 -2.94 -20.23 9.85
C GLY A 445 -4.29 -20.86 10.14
N ALA A 446 -4.74 -21.78 9.28
CA ALA A 446 -6.05 -22.41 9.43
C ALA A 446 -6.04 -23.65 10.34
N TYR A 447 -4.86 -24.19 10.70
CA TYR A 447 -4.74 -25.45 11.43
C TYR A 447 -4.67 -25.25 12.95
N LEU A 448 -3.61 -24.63 13.46
CA LEU A 448 -3.31 -24.57 14.89
C LEU A 448 -4.08 -23.44 15.61
N GLU A 449 -3.57 -22.21 15.53
CA GLU A 449 -3.97 -21.10 16.39
C GLU A 449 -5.21 -20.40 15.86
N LYS A 450 -5.26 -20.15 14.54
CA LYS A 450 -6.39 -19.48 13.87
C LYS A 450 -6.61 -18.07 14.43
N LEU A 451 -5.52 -17.41 14.81
CA LEU A 451 -5.54 -16.11 15.46
C LEU A 451 -5.15 -15.03 14.46
N PRO A 452 -5.77 -13.84 14.53
CA PRO A 452 -5.44 -12.72 13.65
C PRO A 452 -4.19 -11.98 14.13
N TRP A 453 -3.04 -12.65 14.08
CA TRP A 453 -1.74 -12.12 14.48
C TRP A 453 -1.39 -10.88 13.66
N LEU A 454 -0.97 -9.83 14.37
CA LEU A 454 -0.81 -8.49 13.80
C LEU A 454 0.25 -8.45 12.69
N SER A 455 1.46 -8.98 12.93
CA SER A 455 2.56 -8.89 11.95
C SER A 455 2.26 -9.68 10.68
N ASP A 456 1.71 -10.89 10.82
CA ASP A 456 1.36 -11.80 9.73
C ASP A 456 0.38 -11.15 8.74
N ALA A 457 -0.69 -10.56 9.27
CA ALA A 457 -1.70 -9.90 8.45
C ALA A 457 -1.22 -8.54 7.90
N ALA A 458 -0.37 -7.83 8.64
CA ALA A 458 0.17 -6.54 8.23
C ALA A 458 1.21 -6.64 7.13
N VAL A 459 2.17 -7.56 7.22
CA VAL A 459 3.19 -7.76 6.19
C VAL A 459 2.56 -8.17 4.86
N MET A 460 1.44 -8.88 4.92
CA MET A 460 0.63 -9.31 3.77
C MET A 460 -0.37 -8.26 3.28
N SER A 461 -0.57 -7.15 3.97
CA SER A 461 -1.67 -6.22 3.70
C SER A 461 -1.66 -5.67 2.27
N GLU A 462 -0.50 -5.30 1.74
CA GLU A 462 -0.32 -4.87 0.34
C GLU A 462 -0.62 -6.01 -0.66
N THR A 463 -0.08 -7.21 -0.40
CA THR A 463 -0.29 -8.39 -1.24
C THR A 463 -1.76 -8.77 -1.33
N ILE A 464 -2.45 -8.83 -0.19
CA ILE A 464 -3.83 -9.28 -0.12
C ILE A 464 -4.80 -8.21 -0.62
N LEU A 465 -4.55 -6.92 -0.39
CA LEU A 465 -5.35 -5.82 -0.96
C LEU A 465 -5.18 -5.70 -2.48
N SER A 466 -4.06 -6.17 -3.03
CA SER A 466 -3.85 -6.29 -4.47
C SER A 466 -4.47 -7.57 -5.07
N SER A 467 -4.72 -8.58 -4.24
CA SER A 467 -5.12 -9.92 -4.68
C SER A 467 -6.61 -10.20 -4.47
N LEU A 468 -7.17 -9.86 -3.32
CA LEU A 468 -8.55 -10.16 -2.92
C LEU A 468 -9.30 -8.86 -2.61
N ASN A 469 -10.60 -8.83 -2.90
CA ASN A 469 -11.46 -7.70 -2.51
C ASN A 469 -11.75 -7.76 -1.00
N VAL A 470 -10.77 -7.35 -0.19
CA VAL A 470 -10.81 -7.45 1.29
C VAL A 470 -10.82 -6.09 1.98
N LYS A 471 -11.08 -4.99 1.26
CA LYS A 471 -11.09 -3.62 1.83
C LYS A 471 -11.97 -3.54 3.08
N SER A 472 -13.21 -4.00 3.00
CA SER A 472 -14.15 -3.96 4.13
C SER A 472 -13.66 -4.80 5.32
N LEU A 473 -13.16 -6.01 5.06
CA LEU A 473 -12.60 -6.89 6.09
C LEU A 473 -11.38 -6.27 6.78
N TYR A 474 -10.46 -5.68 6.02
CA TYR A 474 -9.26 -5.03 6.58
C TYR A 474 -9.57 -3.70 7.28
N THR A 475 -10.56 -2.93 6.82
CA THR A 475 -11.06 -1.74 7.54
C THR A 475 -11.69 -2.14 8.88
N LYS A 476 -12.48 -3.22 8.89
CA LYS A 476 -13.03 -3.79 10.12
C LYS A 476 -11.91 -4.30 11.04
N TRP A 477 -10.89 -4.96 10.50
CA TRP A 477 -9.77 -5.43 11.30
C TRP A 477 -8.93 -4.29 11.88
N ALA A 478 -8.69 -3.20 11.14
CA ALA A 478 -8.07 -2.00 11.68
C ALA A 478 -8.87 -1.43 12.87
N GLN A 479 -10.20 -1.51 12.83
CA GLN A 479 -11.05 -1.18 13.96
C GLN A 479 -10.92 -2.20 15.11
N ASP A 480 -10.78 -3.49 14.85
CA ASP A 480 -10.52 -4.49 15.90
C ASP A 480 -9.18 -4.24 16.60
N ILE A 481 -8.14 -3.80 15.86
CA ILE A 481 -6.85 -3.39 16.44
C ILE A 481 -7.06 -2.20 17.38
N ALA A 482 -7.78 -1.18 16.92
CA ALA A 482 -8.10 -0.01 17.74
C ALA A 482 -8.92 -0.38 18.99
N ASP A 483 -9.92 -1.26 18.85
CA ASP A 483 -10.78 -1.72 19.93
C ASP A 483 -10.04 -2.63 20.93
N SER A 484 -8.93 -3.25 20.49
CA SER A 484 -8.08 -4.15 21.32
C SER A 484 -6.87 -3.44 21.95
N ALA A 485 -6.62 -2.17 21.61
CA ALA A 485 -5.54 -1.40 22.21
C ALA A 485 -5.73 -1.28 23.73
N LEU A 486 -4.64 -1.46 24.48
CA LEU A 486 -4.62 -1.34 25.93
C LEU A 486 -4.67 0.13 26.35
N ALA A 487 -5.01 0.39 27.62
CA ALA A 487 -5.22 1.74 28.13
C ALA A 487 -3.97 2.64 28.06
N ASP A 488 -2.77 2.06 28.02
CA ASP A 488 -1.49 2.75 27.88
C ASP A 488 -1.04 2.95 26.42
N GLY A 489 -1.84 2.48 25.46
CA GLY A 489 -1.56 2.52 24.03
C GLY A 489 -0.91 1.26 23.47
N ASN A 490 -0.46 0.31 24.29
CA ASN A 490 0.14 -0.91 23.76
C ASN A 490 -0.86 -1.75 22.96
N LEU A 491 -0.35 -2.49 21.99
CA LEU A 491 -1.16 -3.40 21.17
C LEU A 491 -0.91 -4.86 21.57
N PRO A 492 -1.98 -5.66 21.70
CA PRO A 492 -1.86 -7.10 21.83
C PRO A 492 -1.30 -7.72 20.52
N PRO A 493 -0.54 -8.82 20.56
CA PRO A 493 -0.05 -9.53 19.37
C PRO A 493 -1.08 -9.97 18.31
N TRP A 494 -2.37 -10.03 18.64
CA TRP A 494 -3.43 -10.31 17.68
C TRP A 494 -4.66 -9.47 18.01
N ALA A 495 -5.52 -9.22 17.03
CA ALA A 495 -6.76 -8.45 17.24
C ALA A 495 -7.92 -9.04 16.41
N PRO A 496 -9.10 -9.31 17.00
CA PRO A 496 -9.49 -9.03 18.39
C PRO A 496 -8.76 -9.89 19.45
N SER A 497 -8.41 -9.31 20.60
CA SER A 497 -7.82 -10.03 21.75
C SER A 497 -8.71 -9.98 23.00
N PRO A 498 -8.42 -10.78 24.05
CA PRO A 498 -8.93 -10.47 25.40
C PRO A 498 -8.44 -9.10 25.87
N LEU A 499 -9.27 -8.38 26.64
CA LEU A 499 -8.94 -7.03 27.17
C LEU A 499 -7.87 -7.05 28.27
N GLU A 500 -7.67 -8.18 28.95
CA GLU A 500 -6.76 -8.33 30.10
C GLU A 500 -5.49 -9.11 29.71
N MET A 501 -5.07 -9.03 28.45
CA MET A 501 -3.88 -9.73 28.00
C MET A 501 -2.61 -9.02 28.42
N ASP A 502 -1.59 -9.78 28.84
CA ASP A 502 -0.31 -9.22 29.21
C ASP A 502 0.30 -8.46 28.02
N PRO A 503 0.74 -7.21 28.22
CA PRO A 503 1.38 -6.43 27.18
C PRO A 503 2.68 -7.10 26.74
N PHE A 504 2.84 -7.33 25.43
CA PHE A 504 4.13 -7.70 24.84
C PHE A 504 4.56 -6.61 23.85
N PRO A 505 5.48 -5.70 24.24
CA PRO A 505 5.98 -4.70 23.33
C PRO A 505 6.72 -5.39 22.19
N SER A 506 6.26 -5.19 20.96
CA SER A 506 6.96 -5.65 19.77
C SER A 506 6.57 -4.77 18.58
N PRO A 507 7.39 -3.78 18.23
CA PRO A 507 7.16 -2.93 17.06
C PRO A 507 7.00 -3.72 15.76
N THR A 508 7.60 -4.91 15.67
CA THR A 508 7.45 -5.80 14.52
C THR A 508 6.00 -6.30 14.34
N TRP A 509 5.23 -6.41 15.44
CA TRP A 509 3.79 -6.70 15.42
C TRP A 509 2.96 -5.42 15.51
N GLY A 510 3.30 -4.48 16.39
CA GLY A 510 2.56 -3.25 16.60
C GLY A 510 2.53 -2.31 15.38
N ASN A 511 3.56 -2.33 14.53
CA ASN A 511 3.58 -1.61 13.24
C ASN A 511 2.41 -2.02 12.32
N ALA A 512 1.73 -3.13 12.60
CA ALA A 512 0.52 -3.51 11.89
C ALA A 512 -0.54 -2.41 11.84
N PHE A 513 -0.71 -1.65 12.92
CA PHE A 513 -1.77 -0.64 12.97
C PHE A 513 -1.53 0.52 12.00
N PRO A 514 -0.39 1.23 12.03
CA PRO A 514 -0.10 2.25 11.02
C PRO A 514 0.01 1.67 9.61
N GLU A 515 0.60 0.49 9.43
CA GLU A 515 0.80 -0.08 8.09
C GLU A 515 -0.52 -0.48 7.43
N VAL A 516 -1.45 -1.12 8.15
CA VAL A 516 -2.73 -1.54 7.56
C VAL A 516 -3.59 -0.35 7.14
N VAL A 517 -3.63 0.70 7.96
CA VAL A 517 -4.36 1.93 7.65
C VAL A 517 -3.73 2.63 6.45
N TRP A 518 -2.40 2.66 6.38
CA TRP A 518 -1.69 3.20 5.23
C TRP A 518 -1.99 2.44 3.94
N GLN A 519 -1.96 1.11 3.97
CA GLN A 519 -2.21 0.28 2.78
C GLN A 519 -3.68 0.38 2.34
N LEU A 520 -4.63 0.42 3.27
CA LEU A 520 -6.03 0.71 2.94
C LEU A 520 -6.17 2.05 2.21
N TYR A 521 -5.51 3.11 2.68
CA TYR A 521 -5.47 4.40 2.01
C TYR A 521 -4.83 4.32 0.62
N GLN A 522 -3.67 3.66 0.47
CA GLN A 522 -2.99 3.52 -0.82
C GLN A 522 -3.88 2.82 -1.86
N HIS A 523 -4.59 1.77 -1.49
CA HIS A 523 -5.45 1.03 -2.41
C HIS A 523 -6.80 1.71 -2.70
N SER A 524 -7.35 2.48 -1.75
CA SER A 524 -8.68 3.07 -1.88
C SER A 524 -8.69 4.57 -2.22
N GLY A 525 -7.64 5.31 -1.87
CA GLY A 525 -7.62 6.77 -1.90
C GLY A 525 -8.44 7.43 -0.79
N ASP A 526 -8.92 6.65 0.19
CA ASP A 526 -9.84 7.10 1.24
C ASP A 526 -9.09 7.79 2.39
N VAL A 527 -9.09 9.12 2.38
CA VAL A 527 -8.43 9.95 3.40
C VAL A 527 -9.14 9.87 4.75
N ASP A 528 -10.43 9.54 4.78
CA ASP A 528 -11.19 9.47 6.04
C ASP A 528 -10.74 8.30 6.91
N LEU A 529 -10.18 7.24 6.30
CA LEU A 529 -9.54 6.16 7.05
C LEU A 529 -8.32 6.66 7.84
N LEU A 530 -7.55 7.58 7.26
CA LEU A 530 -6.38 8.15 7.94
C LEU A 530 -6.83 8.96 9.15
N SER A 531 -7.78 9.88 8.97
CA SER A 531 -8.26 10.75 10.06
C SER A 531 -8.93 9.94 11.17
N ARG A 532 -9.72 8.92 10.83
CA ARG A 532 -10.43 8.05 11.79
C ARG A 532 -9.51 7.34 12.78
N PHE A 533 -8.37 6.83 12.32
CA PHE A 533 -7.48 6.01 13.15
C PHE A 533 -6.25 6.76 13.67
N TYR A 534 -6.05 8.00 13.24
CA TYR A 534 -4.83 8.78 13.51
C TYR A 534 -4.50 8.88 15.01
N ASP A 535 -5.47 9.25 15.85
CA ASP A 535 -5.25 9.42 17.29
C ASP A 535 -4.93 8.09 18.00
N SER A 536 -5.58 7.00 17.60
CA SER A 536 -5.29 5.66 18.14
C SER A 536 -3.88 5.19 17.75
N ILE A 537 -3.46 5.43 16.52
CA ILE A 537 -2.09 5.15 16.05
C ILE A 537 -1.08 5.99 16.82
N LYS A 538 -1.38 7.27 17.09
CA LYS A 538 -0.51 8.12 17.92
C LYS A 538 -0.39 7.61 19.35
N SER A 539 -1.47 7.10 19.94
CA SER A 539 -1.44 6.49 21.27
C SER A 539 -0.51 5.28 21.31
N TYR A 540 -0.59 4.41 20.29
CA TYR A 540 0.34 3.29 20.13
C TYR A 540 1.80 3.76 19.97
N LEU A 541 2.02 4.75 19.10
CA LEU A 541 3.38 5.23 18.86
C LEU A 541 3.97 5.91 20.11
N ALA A 542 3.15 6.62 20.89
CA ALA A 542 3.57 7.20 22.16
C ALA A 542 4.01 6.11 23.15
N TYR A 543 3.31 4.98 23.21
CA TYR A 543 3.73 3.82 24.02
C TYR A 543 5.13 3.34 23.59
N GLU A 544 5.33 3.05 22.31
CA GLU A 544 6.61 2.52 21.81
C GLU A 544 7.78 3.50 22.04
N LEU A 545 7.54 4.81 21.81
CA LEU A 545 8.56 5.84 22.04
C LEU A 545 9.00 5.94 23.50
N ASN A 546 8.10 5.61 24.45
CA ASN A 546 8.37 5.62 25.89
C ASN A 546 8.99 4.31 26.40
N HIS A 547 8.92 3.21 25.64
CA HIS A 547 9.43 1.88 26.03
C HIS A 547 10.76 1.52 25.35
N ARG A 548 11.49 2.52 24.85
CA ARG A 548 12.85 2.33 24.31
C ARG A 548 13.88 2.23 25.42
N ASN A 549 15.01 1.59 25.11
CA ASN A 549 16.16 1.60 26.00
C ASN A 549 16.82 3.00 26.07
N SER A 550 17.81 3.15 26.95
CA SER A 550 18.52 4.43 27.16
C SER A 550 19.28 4.95 25.93
N SER A 551 19.53 4.09 24.93
CA SER A 551 20.13 4.47 23.64
C SER A 551 19.08 4.88 22.60
N GLY A 552 17.79 4.87 22.94
CA GLY A 552 16.70 5.19 22.03
C GLY A 552 16.37 4.07 21.04
N LEU A 553 16.76 2.84 21.34
CA LEU A 553 16.56 1.65 20.49
C LEU A 553 15.56 0.69 21.14
N ILE A 554 14.99 -0.19 20.32
CA ILE A 554 14.18 -1.32 20.79
C ILE A 554 15.12 -2.42 21.29
N GLY A 555 14.83 -2.96 22.47
CA GLY A 555 15.61 -4.04 23.11
C GLY A 555 15.38 -5.41 22.45
N LEU A 556 15.62 -6.48 23.20
CA LEU A 556 15.36 -7.87 22.76
C LEU A 556 13.88 -8.28 22.88
N GLU A 557 13.02 -7.35 23.28
CA GLU A 557 11.57 -7.49 23.36
C GLU A 557 10.96 -7.34 21.95
N SER A 558 11.23 -8.34 21.12
CA SER A 558 10.64 -8.50 19.78
C SER A 558 10.76 -9.97 19.35
N TRP A 559 9.94 -10.38 18.39
CA TRP A 559 10.08 -11.67 17.71
C TRP A 559 11.06 -11.63 16.54
N GLY A 560 11.47 -10.43 16.11
CA GLY A 560 12.46 -10.22 15.04
C GLY A 560 11.99 -10.72 13.68
N ASP A 561 12.91 -11.21 12.87
CA ASP A 561 12.63 -11.79 11.56
C ASP A 561 12.17 -13.25 11.70
N TRP A 562 10.93 -13.43 12.15
CA TRP A 562 10.33 -14.73 12.48
C TRP A 562 10.56 -15.75 11.35
N VAL A 563 10.80 -17.02 11.72
CA VAL A 563 11.09 -18.17 10.84
C VAL A 563 12.25 -18.00 9.83
N THR A 564 13.16 -17.05 10.06
CA THR A 564 14.39 -16.95 9.27
C THR A 564 15.24 -18.24 9.36
N PRO A 565 15.79 -18.76 8.25
CA PRO A 565 16.76 -19.85 8.27
C PRO A 565 18.18 -19.37 8.65
N SER A 566 18.33 -18.08 8.99
CA SER A 566 19.57 -17.40 9.33
C SER A 566 19.51 -16.79 10.73
N ILE A 567 20.28 -15.73 10.97
CA ILE A 567 20.30 -14.98 12.23
C ILE A 567 18.99 -14.20 12.39
N ASN A 568 18.30 -14.41 13.53
CA ASN A 568 17.13 -13.62 13.93
C ASN A 568 17.53 -12.46 14.86
N ASP A 569 17.71 -11.26 14.29
CA ASP A 569 18.09 -10.07 15.06
C ASP A 569 16.88 -9.24 15.50
N LYS A 570 16.53 -9.38 16.78
CA LYS A 570 15.36 -8.72 17.36
C LYS A 570 15.51 -7.21 17.50
N GLY A 571 16.71 -6.73 17.81
CA GLY A 571 16.96 -5.31 18.08
C GLY A 571 16.95 -4.48 16.80
N ILE A 572 17.63 -4.97 15.76
CA ILE A 572 17.64 -4.32 14.44
C ILE A 572 16.23 -4.33 13.84
N VAL A 573 15.57 -5.49 13.80
CA VAL A 573 14.24 -5.62 13.19
C VAL A 573 13.20 -4.80 13.95
N GLY A 574 13.20 -4.85 15.28
CA GLY A 574 12.29 -4.05 16.11
C GLY A 574 12.48 -2.55 15.92
N THR A 575 13.73 -2.06 15.96
CA THR A 575 14.02 -0.62 15.80
C THR A 575 13.68 -0.13 14.40
N ALA A 576 13.96 -0.92 13.36
CA ALA A 576 13.60 -0.57 11.99
C ALA A 576 12.08 -0.43 11.81
N HIS A 577 11.28 -1.31 12.42
CA HIS A 577 9.81 -1.21 12.37
C HIS A 577 9.27 -0.04 13.20
N LEU A 578 9.91 0.32 14.31
CA LEU A 578 9.58 1.58 14.99
C LEU A 578 9.80 2.78 14.07
N TYR A 579 10.94 2.85 13.37
CA TYR A 579 11.20 3.92 12.41
C TYR A 579 10.13 3.94 11.31
N CYS A 580 9.77 2.77 10.77
CA CYS A 580 8.66 2.63 9.82
C CYS A 580 7.36 3.25 10.37
N SER A 581 6.92 2.85 11.56
CA SER A 581 5.72 3.41 12.23
C SER A 581 5.76 4.94 12.33
N ILE A 582 6.90 5.52 12.74
CA ILE A 582 7.07 6.99 12.83
C ILE A 582 6.90 7.63 11.45
N THR A 583 7.55 7.08 10.41
CA THR A 583 7.45 7.62 9.05
C THR A 583 6.05 7.49 8.45
N ARG A 584 5.29 6.44 8.81
CA ARG A 584 3.88 6.33 8.44
C ARG A 584 3.05 7.44 9.06
N VAL A 585 3.26 7.75 10.34
CA VAL A 585 2.57 8.87 11.00
C VAL A 585 2.92 10.20 10.33
N ILE A 586 4.19 10.44 9.97
CA ILE A 586 4.58 11.65 9.21
C ILE A 586 3.84 11.74 7.86
N GLN A 587 3.74 10.62 7.14
CA GLN A 587 3.02 10.56 5.86
C GLN A 587 1.52 10.87 6.03
N MET A 588 0.88 10.25 7.03
CA MET A 588 -0.53 10.50 7.36
C MET A 588 -0.76 11.96 7.78
N ALA A 589 0.09 12.48 8.68
CA ALA A 589 0.04 13.87 9.15
C ALA A 589 0.18 14.86 7.99
N SER A 590 1.03 14.56 7.01
CA SER A 590 1.22 15.38 5.79
C SER A 590 -0.04 15.45 4.94
N ILE A 591 -0.77 14.34 4.79
CA ILE A 591 -2.03 14.29 4.05
C ILE A 591 -3.15 15.03 4.82
N LEU A 592 -3.16 14.88 6.15
CA LEU A 592 -4.18 15.49 7.03
C LEU A 592 -3.89 16.96 7.38
N GLY A 593 -2.70 17.47 7.06
CA GLY A 593 -2.29 18.85 7.34
C GLY A 593 -1.87 19.13 8.79
N TYR A 594 -1.41 18.11 9.53
CA TYR A 594 -1.00 18.22 10.94
C TYR A 594 0.48 18.61 11.10
N SER A 595 0.80 19.87 10.82
CA SER A 595 2.18 20.39 10.78
C SER A 595 3.00 20.19 12.07
N ALA A 596 2.42 20.38 13.25
CA ALA A 596 3.11 20.19 14.53
C ALA A 596 3.54 18.72 14.76
N ASP A 597 2.69 17.77 14.33
CA ASP A 597 3.03 16.35 14.39
C ASP A 597 4.12 16.00 13.37
N ILE A 598 4.09 16.57 12.16
CA ILE A 598 5.16 16.38 11.17
C ILE A 598 6.51 16.79 11.76
N GLU A 599 6.61 17.97 12.37
CA GLU A 599 7.86 18.46 12.99
C GLU A 599 8.33 17.55 14.13
N SER A 600 7.43 17.22 15.06
CA SER A 600 7.73 16.36 16.21
C SER A 600 8.18 14.97 15.78
N TYR A 601 7.42 14.28 14.94
CA TYR A 601 7.74 12.92 14.51
C TYR A 601 8.94 12.86 13.57
N THR A 602 9.18 13.90 12.76
CA THR A 602 10.44 14.00 11.97
C THR A 602 11.66 14.05 12.89
N SER A 603 11.58 14.80 13.99
CA SER A 603 12.65 14.84 14.99
C SER A 603 12.87 13.48 15.67
N HIS A 604 11.78 12.77 16.00
CA HIS A 604 11.86 11.41 16.54
C HIS A 604 12.46 10.41 15.55
N ALA A 605 12.06 10.48 14.27
CA ALA A 605 12.61 9.63 13.22
C ALA A 605 14.11 9.87 13.04
N ALA A 606 14.55 11.13 13.02
CA ALA A 606 15.97 11.49 12.92
C ALA A 606 16.77 10.94 14.11
N ALA A 607 16.26 11.09 15.34
CA ALA A 607 16.91 10.56 16.54
C ALA A 607 17.03 9.03 16.51
N VAL A 608 15.95 8.32 16.17
CA VAL A 608 15.95 6.85 16.06
C VAL A 608 16.93 6.38 14.97
N ASN A 609 16.94 7.05 13.80
CA ASN A 609 17.85 6.67 12.72
C ASN A 609 19.32 6.90 13.09
N SER A 610 19.63 8.01 13.78
CA SER A 610 21.00 8.27 14.28
C SER A 610 21.43 7.18 15.24
N SER A 611 20.63 6.91 16.29
CA SER A 611 20.94 5.85 17.24
C SER A 611 21.09 4.48 16.59
N PHE A 612 20.24 4.17 15.60
CA PHE A 612 20.29 2.91 14.86
C PHE A 612 21.59 2.80 14.06
N HIS A 613 21.96 3.87 13.36
CA HIS A 613 23.18 3.91 12.56
C HIS A 613 24.43 3.76 13.44
N ASP A 614 24.50 4.53 14.53
CA ASP A 614 25.62 4.50 15.47
C ASP A 614 25.80 3.14 16.14
N ALA A 615 24.69 2.46 16.44
CA ALA A 615 24.73 1.16 17.12
C ALA A 615 25.05 -0.02 16.17
N TYR A 616 24.58 0.04 14.92
CA TYR A 616 24.55 -1.15 14.06
C TYR A 616 25.37 -1.05 12.78
N TYR A 617 25.67 0.14 12.26
CA TYR A 617 26.43 0.26 11.01
C TYR A 617 27.93 0.05 11.23
N GLN A 618 28.51 -0.86 10.46
CA GLN A 618 29.91 -1.20 10.52
C GLN A 618 30.66 -0.51 9.38
N ALA A 619 31.30 0.63 9.66
CA ALA A 619 32.00 1.43 8.65
C ALA A 619 33.10 0.64 7.90
N ALA A 620 33.77 -0.30 8.59
CA ALA A 620 34.83 -1.12 8.02
C ALA A 620 34.33 -2.10 6.93
N THR A 621 33.09 -2.59 7.05
CA THR A 621 32.52 -3.61 6.17
C THR A 621 31.42 -3.05 5.27
N GLY A 622 30.85 -1.89 5.61
CA GLY A 622 29.78 -1.23 4.89
C GLY A 622 28.40 -1.90 5.06
N ASP A 623 28.18 -2.60 6.17
CA ASP A 623 26.95 -3.36 6.46
C ASP A 623 26.42 -3.11 7.89
N TYR A 624 25.18 -3.54 8.15
CA TYR A 624 24.54 -3.45 9.46
C TYR A 624 24.63 -4.79 10.20
N ARG A 625 25.12 -4.74 11.44
CA ARG A 625 25.31 -5.89 12.33
C ARG A 625 25.05 -5.50 13.78
N SER A 626 24.48 -6.43 14.55
CA SER A 626 24.36 -6.26 16.00
C SER A 626 25.52 -6.94 16.72
N SER A 627 25.96 -6.37 17.84
CA SER A 627 26.93 -7.00 18.74
C SER A 627 26.37 -8.26 19.43
N SER A 628 25.04 -8.39 19.56
CA SER A 628 24.41 -9.54 20.20
C SER A 628 24.39 -10.80 19.34
N THR A 629 24.44 -10.64 18.01
CA THR A 629 24.36 -11.74 17.03
C THR A 629 25.64 -11.86 16.18
N GLY A 630 26.39 -10.77 15.99
CA GLY A 630 27.74 -10.69 15.43
C GLY A 630 27.91 -10.98 13.93
N GLY A 631 26.99 -11.75 13.33
CA GLY A 631 27.07 -12.18 11.94
C GLY A 631 26.34 -11.26 10.94
N PHE A 632 26.62 -11.46 9.66
CA PHE A 632 25.85 -10.86 8.57
C PHE A 632 24.49 -11.55 8.43
N ALA A 633 23.42 -10.76 8.31
CA ALA A 633 22.08 -11.24 8.00
C ALA A 633 21.47 -10.37 6.90
N GLN A 634 20.80 -11.01 5.94
CA GLN A 634 20.16 -10.31 4.82
C GLN A 634 19.14 -9.28 5.35
N THR A 635 18.25 -9.69 6.26
CA THR A 635 17.21 -8.83 6.84
C THR A 635 17.76 -7.59 7.56
N ASN A 636 18.90 -7.73 8.25
CA ASN A 636 19.53 -6.61 8.95
C ASN A 636 19.95 -5.50 8.01
N ASN A 637 20.20 -5.82 6.74
CA ASN A 637 20.64 -4.90 5.69
C ASN A 637 19.49 -4.49 4.77
N LEU A 638 18.50 -5.37 4.56
CA LEU A 638 17.31 -5.10 3.77
C LEU A 638 16.39 -4.06 4.42
N LEU A 639 16.06 -4.20 5.70
CA LEU A 639 15.10 -3.30 6.36
C LEU A 639 15.55 -1.82 6.40
N PRO A 640 16.79 -1.47 6.81
CA PRO A 640 17.20 -0.08 6.79
C PRO A 640 17.32 0.49 5.37
N ALA A 641 17.58 -0.33 4.35
CA ALA A 641 17.51 0.09 2.96
C ALA A 641 16.05 0.35 2.53
N ALA A 642 15.14 -0.59 2.79
CA ALA A 642 13.72 -0.50 2.41
C ALA A 642 13.00 0.67 3.07
N PHE A 643 13.25 0.88 4.37
CA PHE A 643 12.68 1.98 5.15
C PHE A 643 13.43 3.30 4.96
N LYS A 644 14.43 3.36 4.05
CA LYS A 644 15.21 4.55 3.71
C LYS A 644 15.99 5.15 4.89
N MET A 645 16.32 4.31 5.88
CA MET A 645 17.19 4.65 7.01
C MET A 645 18.66 4.77 6.57
N THR A 646 19.09 3.91 5.64
CA THR A 646 20.40 4.00 4.99
C THR A 646 20.45 5.19 4.04
N SER A 647 21.53 5.99 4.11
CA SER A 647 21.73 7.15 3.24
C SER A 647 21.73 6.73 1.76
N PRO A 648 21.20 7.56 0.84
CA PRO A 648 21.18 7.24 -0.59
C PRO A 648 22.52 6.72 -1.12
N THR A 649 23.60 7.44 -0.79
CA THR A 649 24.99 7.14 -1.21
C THR A 649 25.54 5.80 -0.71
N ARG A 650 24.89 5.14 0.26
CA ARG A 650 25.34 3.85 0.83
C ARG A 650 24.43 2.69 0.47
N ARG A 651 23.22 2.94 -0.05
CA ARG A 651 22.23 1.87 -0.27
C ARG A 651 22.73 0.84 -1.27
N GLN A 652 23.30 1.27 -2.40
CA GLN A 652 23.88 0.34 -3.38
C GLN A 652 24.91 -0.57 -2.72
N ALA A 653 25.89 0.01 -2.01
CA ALA A 653 26.93 -0.77 -1.34
C ALA A 653 26.37 -1.77 -0.31
N VAL A 654 25.31 -1.41 0.42
CA VAL A 654 24.62 -2.31 1.37
C VAL A 654 23.91 -3.44 0.62
N ILE A 655 23.20 -3.14 -0.48
CA ILE A 655 22.51 -4.16 -1.29
C ILE A 655 23.50 -5.05 -2.03
N ASP A 656 24.66 -4.55 -2.44
CA ASP A 656 25.74 -5.36 -3.01
C ASP A 656 26.22 -6.43 -2.02
N LYS A 657 26.25 -6.12 -0.71
CA LYS A 657 26.54 -7.12 0.33
C LYS A 657 25.45 -8.18 0.44
N VAL A 658 24.19 -7.78 0.33
CA VAL A 658 23.05 -8.73 0.32
C VAL A 658 23.13 -9.62 -0.91
N ALA A 659 23.36 -9.07 -2.10
CA ALA A 659 23.54 -9.83 -3.34
C ALA A 659 24.72 -10.80 -3.24
N ALA A 660 25.86 -10.36 -2.70
CA ALA A 660 27.02 -11.21 -2.47
C ALA A 660 26.73 -12.35 -1.48
N ASP A 661 25.98 -12.09 -0.40
CA ASP A 661 25.57 -13.12 0.56
C ASP A 661 24.61 -14.13 -0.10
N VAL A 662 23.64 -13.68 -0.90
CA VAL A 662 22.75 -14.56 -1.68
C VAL A 662 23.56 -15.49 -2.59
N VAL A 663 24.51 -14.94 -3.36
CA VAL A 663 25.39 -15.74 -4.24
C VAL A 663 26.24 -16.72 -3.42
N SER A 664 26.78 -16.28 -2.28
CA SER A 664 27.59 -17.15 -1.39
C SER A 664 26.80 -18.31 -0.78
N ARG A 665 25.46 -18.19 -0.77
CA ARG A 665 24.52 -19.22 -0.35
C ARG A 665 23.94 -20.00 -1.52
N ASP A 666 24.62 -20.05 -2.67
CA ASP A 666 24.14 -20.71 -3.89
C ASP A 666 22.74 -20.21 -4.32
N ASN A 667 22.56 -18.89 -4.32
CA ASN A 667 21.31 -18.18 -4.66
C ASN A 667 20.13 -18.52 -3.73
N HIS A 668 20.38 -18.71 -2.44
CA HIS A 668 19.33 -18.89 -1.43
C HIS A 668 19.08 -17.63 -0.62
N LEU A 669 17.80 -17.45 -0.28
CA LEU A 669 17.39 -16.49 0.72
C LEU A 669 17.82 -16.93 2.13
N GLY A 670 18.06 -15.95 2.99
CA GLY A 670 18.36 -16.10 4.41
C GLY A 670 17.37 -15.31 5.27
N THR A 671 16.15 -15.09 4.78
CA THR A 671 15.15 -14.19 5.36
C THR A 671 13.99 -14.95 5.97
N GLY A 672 13.46 -14.39 7.05
CA GLY A 672 12.16 -14.71 7.65
C GLY A 672 11.06 -13.80 7.10
N VAL A 673 10.01 -13.61 7.88
CA VAL A 673 8.81 -12.87 7.47
C VAL A 673 9.11 -11.43 7.06
N ALA A 674 9.88 -10.69 7.86
CA ALA A 674 10.14 -9.28 7.63
C ALA A 674 11.10 -9.06 6.45
N GLY A 675 12.13 -9.91 6.33
CA GLY A 675 13.11 -9.79 5.24
C GLY A 675 12.58 -10.23 3.88
N THR A 676 11.74 -11.28 3.85
CA THR A 676 11.27 -11.90 2.59
C THR A 676 10.49 -10.91 1.72
N LYS A 677 9.71 -10.00 2.33
CA LYS A 677 8.99 -8.94 1.61
C LYS A 677 9.91 -8.06 0.77
N TRP A 678 11.16 -7.84 1.21
CA TRP A 678 12.05 -6.83 0.63
C TRP A 678 13.21 -7.39 -0.19
N LEU A 679 13.55 -8.68 -0.04
CA LEU A 679 14.72 -9.27 -0.70
C LEU A 679 14.67 -9.12 -2.23
N LEU A 680 13.63 -9.64 -2.88
CA LEU A 680 13.55 -9.62 -4.35
C LEU A 680 13.30 -8.22 -4.93
N PRO A 681 12.41 -7.37 -4.33
CA PRO A 681 12.27 -5.99 -4.76
C PRO A 681 13.59 -5.23 -4.74
N LEU A 682 14.33 -5.26 -3.63
CA LEU A 682 15.58 -4.50 -3.51
C LEU A 682 16.69 -5.08 -4.39
N LEU A 683 16.81 -6.40 -4.55
CA LEU A 683 17.74 -6.95 -5.54
C LEU A 683 17.40 -6.44 -6.95
N THR A 684 16.12 -6.40 -7.31
CA THR A 684 15.67 -5.93 -8.63
C THR A 684 15.94 -4.45 -8.86
N GLU A 685 15.55 -3.60 -7.90
CA GLU A 685 15.70 -2.15 -7.98
C GLU A 685 17.16 -1.70 -8.05
N TYR A 686 18.08 -2.49 -7.49
CA TYR A 686 19.52 -2.21 -7.47
C TYR A 686 20.31 -3.02 -8.51
N GLY A 687 19.65 -3.50 -9.57
CA GLY A 687 20.31 -4.05 -10.78
C GLY A 687 20.55 -5.56 -10.78
N TYR A 688 20.07 -6.30 -9.79
CA TYR A 688 20.26 -7.74 -9.63
C TYR A 688 19.00 -8.56 -9.99
N ILE A 689 18.28 -8.18 -11.07
CA ILE A 689 17.03 -8.84 -11.49
C ILE A 689 17.20 -10.35 -11.76
N ASP A 690 18.28 -10.76 -12.43
CA ASP A 690 18.52 -12.18 -12.72
C ASP A 690 18.80 -12.98 -11.44
N LEU A 691 19.50 -12.35 -10.48
CA LEU A 691 19.71 -12.96 -9.16
C LEU A 691 18.37 -13.09 -8.40
N ALA A 692 17.55 -12.04 -8.40
CA ALA A 692 16.23 -12.07 -7.78
C ALA A 692 15.34 -13.17 -8.38
N TYR A 693 15.32 -13.30 -9.71
CA TYR A 693 14.63 -14.38 -10.40
C TYR A 693 15.17 -15.75 -9.99
N SER A 694 16.50 -15.93 -9.94
CA SER A 694 17.12 -17.19 -9.52
C SER A 694 16.77 -17.60 -8.09
N VAL A 695 16.62 -16.63 -7.16
CA VAL A 695 16.15 -16.88 -5.79
C VAL A 695 14.68 -17.30 -5.79
N ALA A 696 13.83 -16.62 -6.57
CA ALA A 696 12.40 -16.95 -6.67
C ALA A 696 12.16 -18.37 -7.21
N THR A 697 12.99 -18.82 -8.13
CA THR A 697 12.87 -20.13 -8.79
C THR A 697 13.81 -21.20 -8.25
N GLN A 698 14.55 -20.90 -7.18
CA GLN A 698 15.41 -21.88 -6.49
C GLN A 698 14.57 -23.08 -6.04
N THR A 699 15.13 -24.28 -6.14
CA THR A 699 14.44 -25.56 -5.87
C THR A 699 14.99 -26.31 -4.66
N THR A 700 16.15 -25.91 -4.12
CA THR A 700 16.73 -26.49 -2.90
C THR A 700 16.39 -25.67 -1.66
N TYR A 701 16.48 -26.29 -0.49
CA TYR A 701 16.18 -25.63 0.79
C TYR A 701 17.21 -24.54 1.12
N PRO A 702 16.78 -23.36 1.61
CA PRO A 702 15.40 -22.86 1.74
C PRO A 702 14.90 -22.14 0.47
N SER A 703 13.72 -22.51 -0.05
CA SER A 703 13.08 -21.82 -1.19
C SER A 703 11.61 -22.22 -1.36
N TRP A 704 10.88 -21.45 -2.17
CA TRP A 704 9.54 -21.83 -2.61
C TRP A 704 9.54 -23.04 -3.54
N GLY A 705 10.51 -23.16 -4.45
CA GLY A 705 10.64 -24.32 -5.33
C GLY A 705 10.94 -25.61 -4.56
N TYR A 706 11.62 -25.52 -3.40
CA TYR A 706 11.76 -26.63 -2.47
C TYR A 706 10.40 -27.11 -1.94
N TRP A 707 9.53 -26.20 -1.50
CA TRP A 707 8.16 -26.57 -1.10
C TRP A 707 7.37 -27.19 -2.25
N LYS A 708 7.47 -26.63 -3.46
CA LYS A 708 6.86 -27.21 -4.66
C LYS A 708 7.34 -28.65 -4.89
N SER A 709 8.64 -28.91 -4.74
CA SER A 709 9.24 -30.24 -4.88
C SER A 709 8.74 -31.25 -3.84
N LEU A 710 8.34 -30.76 -2.66
CA LEU A 710 7.74 -31.56 -1.58
C LEU A 710 6.21 -31.74 -1.75
N GLY A 711 5.62 -31.22 -2.83
CA GLY A 711 4.20 -31.35 -3.11
C GLY A 711 3.31 -30.42 -2.29
N ALA A 712 3.83 -29.26 -1.86
CA ALA A 712 3.05 -28.24 -1.17
C ALA A 712 1.89 -27.73 -2.06
N THR A 713 0.73 -27.54 -1.42
CA THR A 713 -0.50 -27.04 -2.06
C THR A 713 -1.03 -25.76 -1.40
N SER A 714 -0.28 -25.27 -0.43
CA SER A 714 -0.43 -24.04 0.35
C SER A 714 0.97 -23.66 0.84
N LEU A 715 1.17 -22.41 1.22
CA LEU A 715 2.43 -21.94 1.79
C LEU A 715 2.57 -22.43 3.23
N TRP A 716 3.80 -22.63 3.67
CA TRP A 716 4.09 -23.15 5.01
C TRP A 716 4.56 -22.05 5.94
N GLU A 717 4.50 -22.32 7.24
CA GLU A 717 4.97 -21.38 8.24
C GLU A 717 6.49 -21.23 8.23
N GLU A 718 7.21 -22.34 8.05
CA GLU A 718 8.67 -22.40 8.09
C GLU A 718 9.21 -22.90 6.76
N TRP A 719 10.40 -22.45 6.37
CA TRP A 719 11.08 -22.92 5.16
C TRP A 719 11.38 -24.43 5.19
N ALA A 720 11.53 -25.03 6.37
CA ALA A 720 11.88 -26.44 6.51
C ALA A 720 10.75 -27.38 6.07
N GLY A 721 11.13 -28.53 5.50
CA GLY A 721 10.19 -29.61 5.13
C GLY A 721 9.38 -30.17 6.30
N SER A 722 9.89 -29.98 7.52
CA SER A 722 9.29 -30.38 8.78
C SER A 722 8.36 -29.33 9.40
N SER A 723 8.08 -28.22 8.70
CA SER A 723 7.29 -27.09 9.22
C SER A 723 6.06 -27.55 10.01
N ARG A 724 5.84 -26.94 11.18
CA ARG A 724 4.75 -27.35 12.09
C ARG A 724 3.38 -27.21 11.44
N SER A 725 3.16 -26.12 10.71
CA SER A 725 1.93 -25.76 9.99
C SER A 725 2.22 -25.55 8.51
N GLN A 726 1.39 -26.12 7.65
CA GLN A 726 1.54 -26.05 6.20
C GLN A 726 0.54 -25.08 5.55
N ASN A 727 0.06 -24.06 6.27
CA ASN A 727 -0.96 -23.13 5.75
C ASN A 727 -0.85 -21.72 6.34
N HIS A 728 0.28 -21.02 6.08
CA HIS A 728 0.53 -19.64 6.53
C HIS A 728 0.82 -18.69 5.36
N PRO A 729 0.18 -17.50 5.27
CA PRO A 729 0.26 -16.68 4.07
C PRO A 729 1.52 -15.81 3.96
N PHE A 730 2.19 -15.49 5.07
CA PHE A 730 3.16 -14.39 5.16
C PHE A 730 4.45 -14.55 4.33
N LEU A 731 4.87 -15.77 3.99
CA LEU A 731 5.99 -16.01 3.06
C LEU A 731 5.56 -15.91 1.59
N GLY A 732 4.32 -15.49 1.33
CA GLY A 732 3.74 -15.22 0.02
C GLY A 732 3.90 -13.78 -0.45
N THR A 733 4.52 -12.89 0.34
CA THR A 733 4.77 -11.47 -0.01
C THR A 733 5.57 -11.29 -1.30
N VAL A 734 6.27 -12.33 -1.76
CA VAL A 734 6.90 -12.38 -3.09
C VAL A 734 5.93 -12.08 -4.24
N VAL A 735 4.62 -12.27 -4.05
CA VAL A 735 3.60 -11.91 -5.04
C VAL A 735 3.55 -10.38 -5.29
N ASP A 736 3.95 -9.54 -4.31
CA ASP A 736 4.13 -8.10 -4.55
C ASP A 736 5.16 -7.87 -5.65
N TRP A 737 6.27 -8.62 -5.64
CA TRP A 737 7.30 -8.55 -6.68
C TRP A 737 6.78 -9.03 -8.04
N PHE A 738 5.88 -10.02 -8.08
CA PHE A 738 5.23 -10.44 -9.33
C PHE A 738 4.39 -9.33 -9.95
N TYR A 739 3.56 -8.65 -9.15
CA TYR A 739 2.75 -7.55 -9.66
C TYR A 739 3.60 -6.33 -10.00
N GLN A 740 4.44 -5.89 -9.08
CA GLN A 740 5.13 -4.60 -9.17
C GLN A 740 6.37 -4.61 -10.06
N HIS A 741 7.06 -5.75 -10.17
CA HIS A 741 8.33 -5.83 -10.89
C HIS A 741 8.21 -6.68 -12.14
N LEU A 742 7.71 -7.92 -12.05
CA LEU A 742 7.57 -8.76 -13.25
C LEU A 742 6.47 -8.26 -14.18
N ALA A 743 5.24 -8.12 -13.71
CA ALA A 743 4.18 -7.49 -14.49
C ALA A 743 4.38 -5.97 -14.59
N GLY A 744 5.12 -5.37 -13.66
CA GLY A 744 5.47 -3.95 -13.68
C GLY A 744 4.35 -3.02 -13.22
N ILE A 745 3.28 -3.51 -12.62
CA ILE A 745 2.12 -2.72 -12.18
C ILE A 745 2.41 -2.12 -10.80
N LYS A 746 2.82 -0.85 -10.75
CA LYS A 746 3.08 -0.11 -9.49
C LYS A 746 2.07 0.99 -9.26
N ILE A 747 1.57 1.10 -8.03
CA ILE A 747 0.69 2.20 -7.61
C ILE A 747 1.57 3.41 -7.30
N THR A 748 1.40 4.52 -8.02
CA THR A 748 2.20 5.74 -7.79
C THR A 748 1.41 6.82 -7.04
N THR A 749 0.08 6.71 -7.02
CA THR A 749 -0.81 7.56 -6.24
C THR A 749 -1.94 6.74 -5.63
N ALA A 750 -2.36 7.11 -4.41
CA ALA A 750 -3.45 6.45 -3.71
C ALA A 750 -4.75 6.37 -4.55
N GLY A 751 -5.44 5.23 -4.47
CA GLY A 751 -6.66 4.96 -5.24
C GLY A 751 -6.42 4.65 -6.73
N HIS A 752 -5.18 4.36 -7.12
CA HIS A 752 -4.78 3.96 -8.48
C HIS A 752 -5.05 5.02 -9.58
N LYS A 753 -5.10 6.31 -9.22
CA LYS A 753 -5.30 7.41 -10.19
C LYS A 753 -4.14 7.54 -11.18
N SER A 754 -2.92 7.31 -10.71
CA SER A 754 -1.71 7.17 -11.50
C SER A 754 -1.08 5.82 -11.19
N ILE A 755 -0.64 5.16 -12.24
CA ILE A 755 -0.02 3.83 -12.23
C ILE A 755 1.31 3.95 -12.97
N GLU A 756 2.30 3.19 -12.56
CA GLU A 756 3.47 2.93 -13.40
C GLU A 756 3.39 1.51 -13.95
N ILE A 757 3.71 1.35 -15.23
CA ILE A 757 3.89 0.08 -15.92
C ILE A 757 5.37 -0.03 -16.31
N ALA A 758 6.16 -0.63 -15.44
CA ALA A 758 7.61 -0.76 -15.58
C ALA A 758 8.06 -2.22 -15.34
N PRO A 759 7.84 -3.13 -16.31
CA PRO A 759 8.23 -4.52 -16.16
C PRO A 759 9.76 -4.67 -16.17
N PHE A 760 10.30 -5.31 -15.13
CA PHE A 760 11.67 -5.81 -15.07
C PHE A 760 11.71 -7.20 -15.69
N VAL A 761 12.61 -7.40 -16.65
CA VAL A 761 12.64 -8.60 -17.50
C VAL A 761 13.90 -9.41 -17.19
N PRO A 762 13.81 -10.52 -16.44
CA PRO A 762 14.92 -11.46 -16.29
C PRO A 762 15.35 -12.03 -17.64
N ALA A 763 16.65 -12.27 -17.82
CA ALA A 763 17.22 -12.76 -19.08
C ALA A 763 16.60 -14.08 -19.55
N ASP A 764 16.32 -14.99 -18.60
CA ASP A 764 15.82 -16.34 -18.88
C ASP A 764 14.28 -16.48 -18.79
N LEU A 765 13.55 -15.37 -18.59
CA LEU A 765 12.09 -15.39 -18.52
C LEU A 765 11.45 -14.95 -19.84
N ALA A 766 10.75 -15.87 -20.50
CA ALA A 766 10.18 -15.65 -21.83
C ALA A 766 8.89 -14.81 -21.83
N SER A 767 8.07 -14.88 -20.78
CA SER A 767 6.85 -14.07 -20.68
C SER A 767 6.34 -13.94 -19.26
N ALA A 768 5.67 -12.83 -18.95
CA ALA A 768 4.87 -12.69 -17.74
C ALA A 768 3.60 -11.87 -18.02
N GLN A 769 2.56 -12.12 -17.24
CA GLN A 769 1.31 -11.38 -17.29
C GLN A 769 0.74 -11.21 -15.89
N GLY A 770 0.33 -9.99 -15.57
CA GLY A 770 -0.37 -9.64 -14.34
C GLY A 770 -1.59 -8.77 -14.60
N SER A 771 -2.57 -8.84 -13.70
CA SER A 771 -3.71 -7.91 -13.69
C SER A 771 -4.21 -7.63 -12.28
N ILE A 772 -4.68 -6.40 -12.05
CA ILE A 772 -5.28 -5.97 -10.79
C ILE A 772 -6.59 -5.22 -11.10
N GLN A 773 -7.69 -5.61 -10.48
CA GLN A 773 -8.94 -4.86 -10.50
C GLN A 773 -8.89 -3.76 -9.42
N THR A 774 -8.71 -2.52 -9.85
CA THR A 774 -8.67 -1.32 -8.99
C THR A 774 -10.08 -0.74 -8.82
N PRO A 775 -10.28 0.26 -7.93
CA PRO A 775 -11.54 1.01 -7.85
C PRO A 775 -11.94 1.67 -9.17
N LEU A 776 -10.96 2.10 -9.97
CA LEU A 776 -11.17 2.75 -11.26
C LEU A 776 -11.39 1.76 -12.41
N GLY A 777 -10.92 0.52 -12.29
CA GLY A 777 -11.17 -0.54 -13.26
C GLY A 777 -10.01 -1.54 -13.34
N LYS A 778 -10.02 -2.43 -14.33
CA LYS A 778 -8.98 -3.46 -14.46
C LYS A 778 -7.72 -2.94 -15.14
N VAL A 779 -6.59 -3.08 -14.47
CA VAL A 779 -5.25 -2.88 -15.01
C VAL A 779 -4.68 -4.22 -15.46
N ILE A 780 -4.11 -4.26 -16.67
CA ILE A 780 -3.45 -5.46 -17.21
C ILE A 780 -2.08 -5.05 -17.74
N SER A 781 -1.06 -5.87 -17.47
CA SER A 781 0.26 -5.79 -18.09
C SER A 781 0.69 -7.20 -18.48
N SER A 782 1.00 -7.42 -19.75
CA SER A 782 1.37 -8.71 -20.32
C SER A 782 2.50 -8.51 -21.30
N TRP A 783 3.63 -9.18 -21.08
CA TRP A 783 4.74 -9.10 -22.00
C TRP A 783 5.28 -10.46 -22.42
N THR A 784 5.82 -10.49 -23.64
CA THR A 784 6.62 -11.60 -24.17
C THR A 784 7.98 -11.05 -24.58
N ASN A 785 9.04 -11.73 -24.18
CA ASN A 785 10.41 -11.42 -24.52
C ASN A 785 10.98 -12.51 -25.44
N SER A 786 11.53 -12.08 -26.57
CA SER A 786 12.21 -12.95 -27.53
C SER A 786 13.55 -12.33 -27.90
N THR A 787 14.43 -13.08 -28.56
CA THR A 787 15.73 -12.59 -29.01
C THR A 787 15.66 -11.39 -29.95
N THR A 788 14.52 -11.18 -30.64
CA THR A 788 14.37 -10.12 -31.65
C THR A 788 13.41 -9.01 -31.23
N GLN A 789 12.49 -9.29 -30.31
CA GLN A 789 11.40 -8.38 -29.98
C GLN A 789 10.95 -8.56 -28.52
N PHE A 790 10.75 -7.44 -27.84
CA PHE A 790 9.95 -7.34 -26.63
C PHE A 790 8.57 -6.78 -27.01
N ALA A 791 7.50 -7.46 -26.61
CA ALA A 791 6.13 -7.03 -26.86
C ALA A 791 5.39 -6.89 -25.54
N LEU A 792 4.81 -5.71 -25.28
CA LEU A 792 4.00 -5.39 -24.11
C LEU A 792 2.57 -5.07 -24.55
N THR A 793 1.61 -5.77 -23.97
CA THR A 793 0.18 -5.50 -24.06
C THR A 793 -0.29 -5.01 -22.71
N LEU A 794 -0.94 -3.84 -22.68
CA LEU A 794 -1.44 -3.23 -21.45
C LEU A 794 -2.89 -2.76 -21.60
N SER A 795 -3.61 -2.72 -20.47
CA SER A 795 -4.94 -2.14 -20.35
C SER A 795 -4.98 -1.25 -19.13
N ILE A 796 -5.35 0.02 -19.30
CA ILE A 796 -5.48 1.01 -18.22
C ILE A 796 -6.95 1.46 -18.18
N PRO A 797 -7.60 1.45 -17.00
CA PRO A 797 -8.99 1.83 -16.90
C PRO A 797 -9.18 3.35 -17.06
N ALA A 798 -10.40 3.77 -17.39
CA ALA A 798 -10.72 5.19 -17.44
C ALA A 798 -10.52 5.85 -16.07
N GLY A 799 -10.16 7.14 -16.08
CA GLY A 799 -9.86 7.88 -14.85
C GLY A 799 -8.49 7.56 -14.25
N SER A 800 -7.80 6.52 -14.72
CA SER A 800 -6.39 6.27 -14.43
C SER A 800 -5.49 6.78 -15.56
N SER A 801 -4.30 7.26 -15.21
CA SER A 801 -3.18 7.43 -16.14
C SER A 801 -2.08 6.41 -15.83
N ALA A 802 -1.27 6.08 -16.84
CA ALA A 802 -0.12 5.22 -16.66
C ALA A 802 1.15 5.83 -17.24
N LEU A 803 2.23 5.84 -16.45
CA LEU A 803 3.59 6.03 -16.94
C LEU A 803 4.13 4.66 -17.37
N VAL A 804 4.50 4.50 -18.64
CA VAL A 804 5.07 3.25 -19.14
C VAL A 804 6.58 3.43 -19.29
N SER A 805 7.35 2.68 -18.50
CA SER A 805 8.81 2.74 -18.47
C SER A 805 9.38 1.46 -19.06
N LEU A 806 10.13 1.57 -20.17
CA LEU A 806 10.75 0.42 -20.86
C LEU A 806 12.26 0.60 -20.96
N THR A 807 13.02 -0.37 -20.49
CA THR A 807 14.47 -0.42 -20.71
C THR A 807 14.77 -1.07 -22.05
N LEU A 808 15.44 -0.34 -22.94
CA LEU A 808 15.74 -0.80 -24.31
C LEU A 808 17.25 -0.80 -24.56
N SER A 809 17.72 -1.77 -25.33
CA SER A 809 19.07 -1.74 -25.89
C SER A 809 19.21 -0.55 -26.85
N ASP A 810 20.39 0.05 -26.90
CA ASP A 810 20.69 1.15 -27.82
C ASP A 810 20.31 0.81 -29.27
N GLY A 811 19.63 1.74 -29.96
CA GLY A 811 19.23 1.55 -31.36
C GLY A 811 17.84 0.96 -31.60
N LYS A 812 17.12 0.53 -30.56
CA LYS A 812 15.77 -0.01 -30.71
C LYS A 812 14.72 1.11 -30.79
N LEU A 813 13.67 0.86 -31.56
CA LEU A 813 12.49 1.73 -31.72
C LEU A 813 11.31 1.11 -31.00
N VAL A 814 10.44 1.94 -30.41
CA VAL A 814 9.20 1.50 -29.77
C VAL A 814 8.05 1.72 -30.75
N TYR A 815 7.23 0.68 -30.91
CA TYR A 815 6.03 0.74 -31.74
C TYR A 815 4.80 0.48 -30.86
N GLU A 816 3.76 1.28 -31.03
CA GLU A 816 2.42 1.05 -30.51
C GLU A 816 1.49 0.65 -31.67
N ASN A 817 0.89 -0.54 -31.61
CA ASN A 817 -0.05 -1.03 -32.63
C ASN A 817 0.45 -0.87 -34.09
N GLY A 818 1.76 -1.07 -34.30
CA GLY A 818 2.40 -0.97 -35.61
C GLY A 818 2.77 0.45 -36.07
N LYS A 819 2.49 1.48 -35.26
CA LYS A 819 2.96 2.86 -35.47
C LYS A 819 4.11 3.17 -34.52
N ASN A 820 4.98 4.10 -34.86
CA ASN A 820 5.99 4.57 -33.91
C ASN A 820 5.26 5.14 -32.68
N ALA A 821 5.69 4.76 -31.47
CA ALA A 821 5.00 5.15 -30.24
C ALA A 821 4.91 6.68 -30.08
N VAL A 822 5.91 7.42 -30.58
CA VAL A 822 5.92 8.89 -30.57
C VAL A 822 4.88 9.55 -31.49
N ASP A 823 4.35 8.79 -32.46
CA ASP A 823 3.37 9.25 -33.44
C ASP A 823 1.94 8.73 -33.12
N SER A 824 1.75 8.07 -31.98
CA SER A 824 0.50 7.39 -31.64
C SER A 824 -0.42 8.23 -30.74
N GLU A 825 -1.72 8.22 -31.05
CA GLU A 825 -2.73 9.05 -30.37
C GLU A 825 -2.94 8.60 -28.92
N GLY A 826 -2.84 9.53 -27.97
CA GLY A 826 -2.93 9.25 -26.53
C GLY A 826 -1.63 8.76 -25.88
N VAL A 827 -0.50 8.76 -26.60
CA VAL A 827 0.85 8.60 -26.02
C VAL A 827 1.49 9.97 -25.90
N ASP A 828 1.58 10.47 -24.68
CA ASP A 828 2.24 11.74 -24.38
C ASP A 828 3.75 11.53 -24.12
N GLY A 829 4.47 10.84 -25.03
CA GLY A 829 5.86 10.44 -24.80
C GLY A 829 6.73 10.45 -26.06
N THR A 830 7.97 10.95 -25.92
CA THR A 830 9.08 10.71 -26.84
C THR A 830 9.69 9.35 -26.51
N THR A 831 10.19 8.61 -27.51
CA THR A 831 11.15 7.52 -27.26
C THR A 831 12.44 8.17 -26.78
N GLU A 832 12.54 8.40 -25.48
CA GLU A 832 13.80 8.81 -24.86
C GLU A 832 14.78 7.64 -24.99
N ARG A 833 15.87 7.82 -25.75
CA ARG A 833 17.10 7.09 -25.43
C ARG A 833 17.67 7.74 -24.18
N THR A 834 17.18 7.35 -23.02
CA THR A 834 17.95 7.46 -21.80
C THR A 834 19.11 6.48 -21.96
N THR A 835 20.26 6.96 -22.42
CA THR A 835 21.51 6.32 -22.02
C THR A 835 21.44 6.28 -20.49
N VAL A 836 21.41 5.09 -19.90
CA VAL A 836 21.41 4.95 -18.44
C VAL A 836 22.76 5.45 -17.96
N TRP A 837 22.85 6.75 -17.66
CA TRP A 837 23.94 7.30 -16.87
C TRP A 837 23.73 6.75 -15.45
N HIS A 838 24.58 5.82 -15.04
CA HIS A 838 24.53 5.16 -13.73
C HIS A 838 24.88 6.07 -12.54
N ASP A 839 24.68 7.39 -12.66
CA ASP A 839 25.07 8.34 -11.62
C ASP A 839 23.84 9.09 -11.07
N GLU A 840 23.59 8.87 -9.77
CA GLU A 840 22.47 9.33 -8.93
C GLU A 840 22.25 10.87 -8.85
N LEU A 841 22.99 11.67 -9.60
CA LEU A 841 22.91 13.13 -9.54
C LEU A 841 21.58 13.69 -10.08
N SER A 842 20.88 13.03 -11.00
CA SER A 842 19.69 13.59 -11.63
C SER A 842 18.43 13.60 -10.73
N ALA A 843 18.21 12.54 -9.93
CA ALA A 843 17.04 12.43 -9.06
C ALA A 843 17.14 13.29 -7.79
N VAL A 844 18.36 13.43 -7.24
CA VAL A 844 18.64 14.30 -6.07
C VAL A 844 18.45 15.78 -6.44
N HIS A 845 18.88 16.20 -7.63
CA HIS A 845 18.66 17.56 -8.10
C HIS A 845 17.19 17.88 -8.41
N TRP A 846 16.39 16.87 -8.81
CA TRP A 846 14.98 17.07 -9.08
C TRP A 846 14.11 17.11 -7.83
N ALA A 847 14.46 16.33 -6.81
CA ALA A 847 13.85 16.44 -5.48
C ALA A 847 14.20 17.78 -4.78
N ALA A 848 15.42 18.31 -4.99
CA ALA A 848 15.81 19.64 -4.52
C ALA A 848 15.02 20.76 -5.22
N PHE A 849 14.84 20.67 -6.54
CA PHE A 849 14.05 21.62 -7.32
C PHE A 849 12.58 21.71 -6.88
N ASN A 850 11.93 20.57 -6.60
CA ASN A 850 10.54 20.55 -6.11
C ASN A 850 10.40 21.04 -4.65
N ARG A 851 11.43 20.86 -3.82
CA ARG A 851 11.43 21.33 -2.42
C ARG A 851 11.59 22.85 -2.33
N ASP A 852 12.36 23.46 -3.22
CA ASP A 852 12.64 24.89 -3.19
C ASP A 852 11.50 25.75 -3.79
N LEU A 853 10.68 25.18 -4.69
CA LEU A 853 9.47 25.84 -5.23
C LEU A 853 8.43 26.17 -4.15
N GLN A 854 8.32 25.37 -3.09
CA GLN A 854 7.43 25.68 -1.95
C GLN A 854 7.98 26.79 -1.05
N SER A 855 9.30 27.04 -1.08
CA SER A 855 9.94 28.07 -0.26
C SER A 855 9.88 29.49 -0.85
N LEU A 856 9.38 29.64 -2.08
CA LEU A 856 9.15 30.93 -2.75
C LEU A 856 7.93 31.72 -2.24
N ARG A 857 7.11 31.15 -1.33
CA ARG A 857 5.93 31.81 -0.74
C ARG A 857 6.24 32.89 0.31
N TYR A 858 7.50 33.27 0.51
CA TYR A 858 7.93 34.24 1.53
C TYR A 858 8.82 35.37 0.96
N ILE A 859 8.64 35.73 -0.32
CA ILE A 859 9.31 36.89 -0.92
C ILE A 859 8.35 38.09 -0.89
N ASP A 860 8.91 39.21 -0.43
CA ASP A 860 8.36 40.57 -0.32
C ASP A 860 7.29 40.93 -1.37
N ASP A 861 6.15 41.45 -0.89
CA ASP A 861 4.87 41.59 -1.62
C ASP A 861 4.94 42.52 -2.85
N ASP A 862 5.97 43.36 -2.99
CA ASP A 862 6.05 44.34 -4.08
C ASP A 862 6.83 43.84 -5.33
N ALA A 863 7.70 42.83 -5.21
CA ALA A 863 8.41 42.27 -6.37
C ALA A 863 7.56 41.24 -7.15
N PHE A 864 6.53 40.69 -6.51
CA PHE A 864 5.70 39.63 -7.04
C PHE A 864 4.58 40.13 -8.00
N ILE A 865 4.33 41.45 -8.03
CA ILE A 865 3.21 42.05 -8.77
C ILE A 865 3.49 42.26 -10.28
N HIS A 866 4.72 42.07 -10.76
CA HIS A 866 5.04 42.25 -12.20
C HIS A 866 5.46 40.99 -12.97
N PHE A 867 5.74 39.88 -12.29
CA PHE A 867 5.82 38.55 -12.91
C PHE A 867 4.63 37.72 -12.43
N GLY A 868 3.49 37.99 -13.06
CA GLY A 868 2.16 37.62 -12.55
C GLY A 868 2.00 36.15 -12.16
N GLN A 869 1.31 35.98 -11.03
CA GLN A 869 0.67 34.78 -10.49
C GLN A 869 0.16 33.79 -11.57
N SER A 870 -0.35 34.26 -12.72
CA SER A 870 -0.83 33.39 -13.80
C SER A 870 0.25 32.51 -14.44
N THR A 871 1.51 32.96 -14.46
CA THR A 871 2.62 32.18 -15.03
C THR A 871 3.01 31.06 -14.09
N VAL A 872 3.15 31.36 -12.79
CA VAL A 872 3.42 30.35 -11.76
C VAL A 872 2.25 29.38 -11.61
N ASP A 873 1.00 29.85 -11.69
CA ASP A 873 -0.18 28.99 -11.72
C ASP A 873 -0.18 28.11 -12.98
N SER A 874 0.34 28.57 -14.11
CA SER A 874 0.52 27.73 -15.31
C SER A 874 1.60 26.65 -15.12
N PHE A 875 2.64 26.93 -14.32
CA PHE A 875 3.71 25.98 -14.00
C PHE A 875 3.37 25.02 -12.84
N THR A 876 2.46 25.40 -11.95
CA THR A 876 2.12 24.64 -10.73
C THR A 876 0.75 23.97 -10.78
N ALA A 877 -0.20 24.49 -11.57
CA ALA A 877 -1.50 23.83 -11.78
C ALA A 877 -1.39 22.61 -12.71
N ASP A 878 -0.33 22.53 -13.51
CA ASP A 878 -0.02 21.37 -14.32
C ASP A 878 1.15 20.59 -13.69
N SER A 879 0.84 19.63 -12.83
CA SER A 879 1.80 18.71 -12.19
C SER A 879 2.52 17.77 -13.18
N ARG A 880 2.42 18.05 -14.49
CA ARG A 880 3.00 17.31 -15.62
C ARG A 880 4.18 18.05 -16.25
N PHE A 881 5.16 18.49 -15.46
CA PHE A 881 6.43 18.96 -16.04
C PHE A 881 7.34 17.77 -16.39
N ILE A 882 7.01 17.08 -17.48
CA ILE A 882 7.90 16.11 -18.15
C ILE A 882 8.32 16.74 -19.47
N CYS A 883 9.51 17.33 -19.51
CA CYS A 883 10.04 17.91 -20.74
C CYS A 883 10.76 16.84 -21.58
N LYS A 884 10.07 16.41 -22.63
CA LYS A 884 10.31 15.26 -23.53
C LYS A 884 11.61 15.28 -24.36
N SER A 885 12.31 16.42 -24.36
CA SER A 885 13.66 16.63 -24.89
C SER A 885 14.05 18.08 -24.62
N LEU A 886 15.34 18.38 -24.73
CA LEU A 886 15.82 19.76 -24.65
C LEU A 886 15.16 20.67 -25.70
N ASP A 887 14.93 20.18 -26.93
CA ASP A 887 14.23 20.94 -27.96
C ASP A 887 12.74 21.17 -27.61
N ALA A 888 12.11 20.31 -26.80
CA ALA A 888 10.75 20.51 -26.30
C ALA A 888 10.67 21.58 -25.19
N VAL A 889 11.64 21.62 -24.28
CA VAL A 889 11.83 22.74 -23.32
C VAL A 889 11.94 24.04 -24.09
N LEU A 890 12.76 24.03 -25.14
CA LEU A 890 13.05 25.18 -25.98
C LEU A 890 11.84 25.70 -26.77
N ASN A 891 11.05 24.80 -27.34
CA ASN A 891 9.85 25.15 -28.10
C ASN A 891 8.69 25.62 -27.20
N GLN A 892 8.67 25.21 -25.93
CA GLN A 892 7.69 25.70 -24.96
C GLN A 892 8.10 27.06 -24.38
N PHE A 893 9.39 27.24 -24.06
CA PHE A 893 9.94 28.56 -23.68
C PHE A 893 9.75 29.60 -24.79
N GLU A 894 10.01 29.21 -26.03
CA GLU A 894 9.79 30.04 -27.21
C GLU A 894 8.31 30.41 -27.39
N ARG A 895 7.37 29.47 -27.14
CA ARG A 895 5.93 29.76 -27.15
C ARG A 895 5.53 30.78 -26.07
N THR A 896 6.06 30.65 -24.87
CA THR A 896 5.81 31.60 -23.76
C THR A 896 6.41 32.98 -24.05
N ILE A 897 7.65 33.03 -24.56
CA ILE A 897 8.31 34.29 -24.99
C ILE A 897 7.56 34.95 -26.16
N ASN A 898 7.01 34.14 -27.08
CA ASN A 898 6.23 34.64 -28.19
C ASN A 898 4.88 35.24 -27.78
N GLN A 899 4.33 34.85 -26.62
CA GLN A 899 3.10 35.38 -26.04
C GLN A 899 3.31 36.67 -25.23
N LEU A 900 4.55 37.05 -24.91
CA LEU A 900 4.86 38.34 -24.31
C LEU A 900 4.54 39.47 -25.31
N GLN A 901 3.88 40.55 -24.87
CA GLN A 901 3.63 41.70 -25.75
C GLN A 901 4.89 42.58 -25.83
N VAL A 902 5.71 42.37 -26.85
CA VAL A 902 6.88 43.24 -27.15
C VAL A 902 6.48 44.18 -28.30
N PRO A 903 6.76 45.50 -28.21
CA PRO A 903 6.42 46.45 -29.27
C PRO A 903 6.99 46.03 -30.63
N SER A 904 6.21 46.22 -31.70
CA SER A 904 6.53 45.76 -33.06
C SER A 904 7.83 46.32 -33.65
N SER A 905 8.41 47.37 -33.05
CA SER A 905 9.71 47.93 -33.40
C SER A 905 10.91 47.07 -32.98
N GLN A 906 10.73 46.02 -32.16
CA GLN A 906 11.78 45.14 -31.64
C GLN A 906 11.60 43.66 -32.02
N ALA A 907 10.73 43.35 -32.98
CA ALA A 907 10.40 41.98 -33.38
C ALA A 907 11.59 41.19 -33.96
N TRP A 908 12.56 41.87 -34.57
CA TRP A 908 13.78 41.24 -35.13
C TRP A 908 14.73 40.72 -34.03
N ASP A 909 14.69 41.31 -32.84
CA ASP A 909 15.55 40.99 -31.70
C ASP A 909 15.00 39.88 -30.79
N ARG A 910 13.69 39.66 -30.81
CA ARG A 910 13.02 38.52 -30.16
C ARG A 910 13.56 37.18 -30.67
N SER A 911 13.79 37.08 -31.98
CA SER A 911 14.28 35.86 -32.63
C SER A 911 15.73 35.53 -32.23
N ARG A 912 16.56 36.54 -31.95
CA ARG A 912 17.94 36.34 -31.46
C ARG A 912 17.98 35.85 -30.02
N MET A 913 17.14 36.41 -29.15
CA MET A 913 17.04 35.99 -27.75
C MET A 913 16.57 34.53 -27.62
N ILE A 914 15.60 34.13 -28.43
CA ILE A 914 15.13 32.74 -28.52
C ILE A 914 16.26 31.81 -29.00
N ASN A 915 17.01 32.21 -30.04
CA ASN A 915 18.14 31.42 -30.55
C ASN A 915 19.30 31.32 -29.55
N TYR A 916 19.52 32.35 -28.73
CA TYR A 916 20.52 32.36 -27.68
C TYR A 916 20.17 31.39 -26.54
N LEU A 917 18.94 31.43 -26.01
CA LEU A 917 18.46 30.49 -24.99
C LEU A 917 18.47 29.04 -25.51
N LYS A 918 18.13 28.85 -26.79
CA LYS A 918 18.31 27.57 -27.52
C LYS A 918 19.76 27.09 -27.53
N SER A 919 20.72 27.98 -27.71
CA SER A 919 22.15 27.64 -27.74
C SER A 919 22.73 27.28 -26.37
N ILE A 920 22.23 27.92 -25.30
CA ILE A 920 22.63 27.68 -23.91
C ILE A 920 22.13 26.31 -23.44
N LEU A 921 20.84 26.05 -23.65
CA LEU A 921 20.21 24.82 -23.23
C LEU A 921 20.83 23.61 -23.96
N LYS A 922 21.31 23.76 -25.21
CA LYS A 922 22.02 22.72 -26.00
C LYS A 922 23.39 22.29 -25.45
N LYS A 923 23.93 22.99 -24.45
CA LYS A 923 25.24 22.69 -23.87
C LYS A 923 25.19 21.80 -22.61
N GLY A 924 24.00 21.37 -22.15
CA GLY A 924 23.83 20.36 -21.08
C GLY A 924 23.21 20.89 -19.77
N PRO A 925 22.79 19.99 -18.85
CA PRO A 925 21.95 20.31 -17.68
C PRO A 925 22.59 21.29 -16.67
N ASN A 926 23.92 21.30 -16.54
CA ASN A 926 24.65 22.24 -15.67
C ASN A 926 24.46 23.71 -16.09
N VAL A 927 24.13 23.96 -17.37
CA VAL A 927 23.88 25.30 -17.91
C VAL A 927 22.46 25.79 -17.58
N VAL A 928 21.49 24.86 -17.45
CA VAL A 928 20.12 25.16 -17.01
C VAL A 928 20.09 25.63 -15.56
N TYR A 929 20.92 25.00 -14.72
CA TYR A 929 21.08 25.32 -13.31
C TYR A 929 21.66 26.73 -13.11
N PHE A 930 22.71 27.09 -13.86
CA PHE A 930 23.32 28.42 -13.77
C PHE A 930 22.47 29.55 -14.38
N ALA A 931 21.71 29.28 -15.44
CA ALA A 931 20.87 30.30 -16.09
C ALA A 931 19.63 30.69 -15.25
N LEU A 932 19.10 29.77 -14.42
CA LEU A 932 17.93 30.02 -13.57
C LEU A 932 18.30 30.58 -12.18
N ILE A 933 19.53 30.37 -11.69
CA ILE A 933 19.97 30.83 -10.35
C ILE A 933 20.33 32.32 -10.31
N ASN A 934 20.50 32.99 -11.46
CA ASN A 934 20.71 34.45 -11.51
C ASN A 934 19.47 35.29 -11.11
N VAL A 935 18.44 34.68 -10.52
CA VAL A 935 17.25 35.37 -9.98
C VAL A 935 17.14 35.27 -8.44
N SER A 936 18.08 34.65 -7.72
CA SER A 936 18.07 34.69 -6.24
C SER A 936 19.44 34.42 -5.59
N PRO A 937 20.14 35.45 -5.09
CA PRO A 937 21.44 35.28 -4.45
C PRO A 937 21.31 34.96 -2.93
N LYS A 938 20.46 34.01 -2.52
CA LYS A 938 20.28 33.77 -1.07
C LYS A 938 20.15 32.34 -0.53
N LYS A 939 20.30 31.27 -1.31
CA LYS A 939 20.07 29.92 -0.72
C LYS A 939 20.84 28.72 -1.28
N TYR A 940 22.07 28.90 -1.76
CA TYR A 940 22.93 27.78 -2.18
C TYR A 940 24.29 27.81 -1.45
N GLN A 941 24.28 27.53 -0.15
CA GLN A 941 25.49 27.67 0.69
C GLN A 941 25.85 26.43 1.53
N GLU A 942 25.51 25.21 1.09
CA GLU A 942 25.79 24.02 1.94
C GLU A 942 26.52 22.82 1.32
N ASN A 943 26.93 22.79 0.05
CA ASN A 943 27.80 21.69 -0.44
C ASN A 943 28.70 22.12 -1.59
N TRP A 944 30.01 22.28 -1.37
CA TRP A 944 30.99 22.45 -2.46
C TRP A 944 32.19 21.53 -2.27
N VAL A 945 32.25 20.51 -3.14
CA VAL A 945 33.47 19.86 -3.63
C VAL A 945 33.90 20.62 -4.88
N SER A 946 35.21 20.74 -5.11
CA SER A 946 35.87 21.52 -6.16
C SER A 946 35.19 21.47 -7.55
N THR A 947 34.85 22.64 -8.11
CA THR A 947 34.56 22.79 -9.55
C THR A 947 35.54 23.77 -10.18
N SER A 948 36.78 23.32 -10.38
CA SER A 948 37.85 24.02 -11.09
C SER A 948 37.93 23.64 -12.57
N SER A 949 36.80 23.34 -13.24
CA SER A 949 36.82 23.10 -14.68
C SER A 949 36.80 24.43 -15.44
N LYS A 950 37.90 24.71 -16.15
CA LYS A 950 38.09 25.78 -17.14
C LYS A 950 36.84 26.08 -18.00
N ASP A 951 36.10 25.05 -18.36
CA ASP A 951 34.87 25.14 -19.16
C ASP A 951 33.73 25.92 -18.48
N THR A 952 33.62 25.85 -17.15
CA THR A 952 32.62 26.58 -16.36
C THR A 952 32.93 28.09 -16.33
N ILE A 953 34.21 28.44 -16.42
CA ILE A 953 34.72 29.81 -16.34
C ILE A 953 34.72 30.49 -17.72
N GLU A 954 35.07 29.77 -18.80
CA GLU A 954 34.88 30.24 -20.18
C GLU A 954 33.39 30.54 -20.47
N MET A 955 32.49 29.77 -19.86
CA MET A 955 31.05 29.96 -19.97
C MET A 955 30.52 31.20 -19.23
N LEU A 956 31.13 31.58 -18.10
CA LEU A 956 30.81 32.81 -17.36
C LEU A 956 31.29 34.08 -18.07
N VAL A 957 32.44 34.03 -18.76
CA VAL A 957 32.94 35.17 -19.55
C VAL A 957 32.16 35.41 -20.82
N GLU A 958 31.64 34.38 -21.46
CA GLU A 958 30.75 34.56 -22.60
C GLU A 958 29.42 35.22 -22.18
N ALA A 959 28.93 34.91 -20.96
CA ALA A 959 27.75 35.56 -20.39
C ALA A 959 28.00 37.06 -20.09
N LEU A 960 29.15 37.42 -19.51
CA LEU A 960 29.56 38.81 -19.24
C LEU A 960 29.81 39.63 -20.52
N ARG A 961 30.38 39.01 -21.58
CA ARG A 961 30.53 39.66 -22.90
C ARG A 961 29.21 40.01 -23.53
N LEU A 962 28.20 39.14 -23.37
CA LEU A 962 26.86 39.33 -23.89
C LEU A 962 26.04 40.32 -23.06
N GLU A 963 26.30 40.43 -21.75
CA GLU A 963 25.77 41.49 -20.88
C GLU A 963 26.25 42.89 -21.31
N HIS A 964 27.54 43.03 -21.63
CA HIS A 964 28.08 44.29 -22.16
C HIS A 964 27.46 44.66 -23.51
N TRP A 965 27.09 43.67 -24.34
CA TRP A 965 26.36 43.87 -25.59
C TRP A 965 24.88 44.26 -25.37
N ILE A 966 24.21 43.69 -24.36
CA ILE A 966 22.81 44.01 -24.00
C ILE A 966 22.71 45.44 -23.43
N SER A 967 23.60 45.81 -22.50
CA SER A 967 23.59 47.14 -21.87
C SER A 967 23.91 48.28 -22.85
N THR A 968 24.74 48.02 -23.87
CA THR A 968 25.03 49.02 -24.92
C THR A 968 23.94 49.14 -26.00
N ASN A 969 23.08 48.13 -26.17
CA ASN A 969 22.08 48.11 -27.27
C ASN A 969 20.61 48.23 -26.81
N TYR A 970 20.34 48.19 -25.50
CA TYR A 970 18.99 48.30 -24.93
C TYR A 970 18.96 49.28 -23.75
N THR A 971 18.81 50.56 -24.03
CA THR A 971 18.63 51.58 -22.97
C THR A 971 17.14 51.81 -22.73
N GLY A 972 16.61 51.37 -21.58
CA GLY A 972 15.33 51.91 -21.09
C GLY A 972 14.46 51.06 -20.18
N THR A 973 14.76 49.79 -19.89
CA THR A 973 13.91 49.01 -18.96
C THR A 973 14.60 47.84 -18.27
N LEU A 974 15.95 47.82 -18.24
CA LEU A 974 16.74 46.72 -17.70
C LEU A 974 17.88 47.21 -16.78
N ASP A 975 17.69 48.36 -16.12
CA ASP A 975 18.65 48.89 -15.12
C ASP A 975 18.61 48.16 -13.77
N VAL A 976 18.07 46.95 -13.73
CA VAL A 976 18.23 46.08 -12.56
C VAL A 976 18.63 44.73 -13.10
N LEU A 977 19.95 44.47 -13.14
CA LEU A 977 20.57 43.19 -12.79
C LEU A 977 22.09 43.31 -12.95
N VAL A 978 22.76 43.39 -11.79
CA VAL A 978 24.17 43.10 -11.48
C VAL A 978 25.20 44.25 -11.64
N GLU A 979 25.89 44.59 -10.54
CA GLU A 979 27.04 45.50 -10.51
C GLU A 979 28.36 44.74 -10.77
N PRO A 980 29.40 45.36 -11.37
CA PRO A 980 30.62 44.66 -11.82
C PRO A 980 31.63 44.24 -10.72
N ASP A 981 31.38 44.53 -9.43
CA ASP A 981 32.33 44.31 -8.33
C ASP A 981 31.75 43.51 -7.14
N VAL A 982 30.80 42.60 -7.42
CA VAL A 982 30.10 41.88 -6.35
C VAL A 982 31.03 40.88 -5.67
N SER A 983 31.45 41.22 -4.45
CA SER A 983 31.99 40.25 -3.51
C SER A 983 30.84 39.47 -2.86
N LEU A 984 31.02 38.16 -2.70
CA LEU A 984 30.07 37.27 -2.04
C LEU A 984 30.01 37.59 -0.53
N ILE A 985 28.82 37.61 0.07
CA ILE A 985 28.67 37.71 1.53
C ILE A 985 28.53 36.29 2.08
N THR A 986 29.46 35.88 2.96
CA THR A 986 29.39 34.57 3.62
C THR A 986 28.27 34.54 4.68
N HIS A 987 27.89 33.36 5.16
CA HIS A 987 26.91 33.19 6.26
C HIS A 987 27.32 33.88 7.58
N LEU A 988 28.57 34.35 7.70
CA LEU A 988 29.07 35.15 8.84
C LEU A 988 29.02 36.67 8.60
N GLY A 989 28.46 37.11 7.47
CA GLY A 989 28.35 38.52 7.10
C GLY A 989 29.63 39.13 6.51
N THR A 990 30.62 38.31 6.15
CA THR A 990 31.91 38.79 5.61
C THR A 990 31.92 38.82 4.08
N LYS A 991 32.43 39.91 3.52
CA LYS A 991 32.61 40.18 2.08
C LYS A 991 33.82 39.39 1.54
N LEU A 992 33.65 38.51 0.55
CA LEU A 992 34.70 37.65 -0.04
C LEU A 992 34.56 37.59 -1.58
N HIS A 993 35.59 37.96 -2.32
CA HIS A 993 35.57 37.98 -3.81
C HIS A 993 36.06 36.66 -4.44
N ALA A 994 35.62 36.32 -5.65
CA ALA A 994 36.04 35.10 -6.38
C ALA A 994 37.57 34.98 -6.53
N LEU A 995 38.27 36.11 -6.70
CA LEU A 995 39.72 36.16 -6.75
C LEU A 995 40.38 35.75 -5.42
N HIS A 996 39.78 36.06 -4.26
CA HIS A 996 40.29 35.61 -2.97
C HIS A 996 40.23 34.09 -2.86
N GLN A 997 39.11 33.49 -3.29
CA GLN A 997 38.91 32.05 -3.26
C GLN A 997 39.87 31.30 -4.20
N ALA A 998 40.07 31.80 -5.42
CA ALA A 998 41.03 31.22 -6.36
C ALA A 998 42.46 31.26 -5.80
N CYS A 999 42.80 32.33 -5.07
CA CYS A 999 44.09 32.48 -4.40
C CYS A 999 44.25 31.59 -3.16
N ASP A 1000 43.18 31.36 -2.38
CA ASP A 1000 43.15 30.40 -1.26
C ASP A 1000 43.36 28.95 -1.73
N GLY A 1001 42.98 28.64 -2.98
CA GLY A 1001 43.26 27.35 -3.64
C GLY A 1001 44.56 27.31 -4.47
N ARG A 1002 45.35 28.40 -4.52
CA ARG A 1002 46.52 28.56 -5.42
C ARG A 1002 46.24 28.24 -6.90
N ASP A 1003 45.02 28.49 -7.38
CA ASP A 1003 44.60 28.21 -8.76
C ASP A 1003 45.10 29.34 -9.68
N VAL A 1004 46.27 29.11 -10.29
CA VAL A 1004 46.95 30.10 -11.16
C VAL A 1004 46.14 30.39 -12.41
N ASP A 1005 45.47 29.39 -13.00
CA ASP A 1005 44.78 29.55 -14.28
C ASP A 1005 43.49 30.34 -14.08
N THR A 1006 42.72 30.01 -13.04
CA THR A 1006 41.53 30.78 -12.66
C THR A 1006 41.90 32.20 -12.24
N SER A 1007 42.95 32.38 -11.45
CA SER A 1007 43.37 33.73 -11.01
C SER A 1007 43.88 34.56 -12.18
N ARG A 1008 44.62 33.96 -13.12
CA ARG A 1008 45.14 34.62 -14.33
C ARG A 1008 44.01 35.04 -15.24
N PHE A 1009 43.01 34.19 -15.36
CA PHE A 1009 41.82 34.48 -16.14
C PHE A 1009 41.01 35.62 -15.52
N ILE A 1010 40.74 35.59 -14.21
CA ILE A 1010 40.03 36.69 -13.53
C ILE A 1010 40.78 38.01 -13.72
N LEU A 1011 42.10 38.03 -13.54
CA LEU A 1011 42.87 39.27 -13.62
C LEU A 1011 43.06 39.83 -15.04
N ASN A 1012 43.06 38.96 -16.06
CA ASN A 1012 43.25 39.39 -17.45
C ASN A 1012 41.93 39.65 -18.20
N GLU A 1013 40.87 38.92 -17.84
CA GLU A 1013 39.63 38.87 -18.64
C GLU A 1013 38.44 39.55 -17.94
N THR A 1014 38.60 40.04 -16.71
CA THR A 1014 37.58 40.84 -15.99
C THR A 1014 38.13 42.20 -15.55
N THR A 1015 37.25 43.08 -15.05
CA THR A 1015 37.64 44.39 -14.46
C THR A 1015 38.02 44.29 -12.99
N THR A 1016 38.19 43.08 -12.45
CA THR A 1016 38.47 42.86 -11.02
C THR A 1016 39.78 43.54 -10.61
N SER A 1017 39.72 44.40 -9.61
CA SER A 1017 40.91 45.02 -9.03
C SER A 1017 41.78 43.98 -8.29
N ILE A 1018 43.10 44.00 -8.54
CA ILE A 1018 44.08 43.21 -7.79
C ILE A 1018 44.10 43.59 -6.29
N ASP A 1019 43.71 44.83 -5.98
CA ASP A 1019 43.66 45.39 -4.63
C ASP A 1019 42.33 45.13 -3.92
N ILE A 1020 41.48 44.27 -4.48
CA ILE A 1020 40.20 43.92 -3.85
C ILE A 1020 40.45 43.40 -2.43
N ARG A 1021 39.58 43.82 -1.50
CA ARG A 1021 39.71 43.54 -0.07
C ARG A 1021 38.52 42.75 0.43
N ASP A 1022 38.79 41.71 1.22
CA ASP A 1022 37.75 41.00 1.97
C ASP A 1022 37.32 41.80 3.22
N ALA A 1023 36.40 41.26 4.01
CA ALA A 1023 35.94 41.91 5.24
C ALA A 1023 37.00 42.10 6.34
N PHE A 1024 38.16 41.44 6.23
CA PHE A 1024 39.30 41.59 7.13
C PHE A 1024 40.42 42.44 6.50
N ASP A 1025 40.12 43.12 5.40
CA ASP A 1025 41.05 43.92 4.61
C ASP A 1025 42.23 43.09 4.04
N ASN A 1026 42.05 41.77 3.91
CA ASN A 1026 43.00 40.90 3.25
C ASN A 1026 42.93 41.11 1.74
N THR A 1027 44.09 41.13 1.09
CA THR A 1027 44.21 41.05 -0.37
C THR A 1027 44.19 39.60 -0.86
N PRO A 1028 44.04 39.34 -2.17
CA PRO A 1028 44.26 38.00 -2.72
C PRO A 1028 45.60 37.38 -2.32
N LEU A 1029 46.65 38.20 -2.15
CA LEU A 1029 47.97 37.73 -1.72
C LEU A 1029 48.00 37.27 -0.26
N HIS A 1030 47.18 37.83 0.63
CA HIS A 1030 47.00 37.31 1.99
C HIS A 1030 46.32 35.93 1.97
N HIS A 1031 45.36 35.69 1.06
CA HIS A 1031 44.72 34.38 0.91
C HIS A 1031 45.70 33.30 0.41
N VAL A 1032 46.64 33.65 -0.49
CA VAL A 1032 47.75 32.74 -0.84
C VAL A 1032 48.61 32.38 0.39
N ALA A 1033 48.87 33.35 1.28
CA ALA A 1033 49.64 33.13 2.50
C ALA A 1033 48.93 32.24 3.53
N MET A 1034 47.59 32.34 3.63
CA MET A 1034 46.75 31.61 4.57
C MET A 1034 46.37 30.19 4.10
N CYS A 1035 46.51 29.89 2.80
CA CYS A 1035 46.21 28.59 2.19
C CYS A 1035 46.92 27.42 2.91
N LYS A 1036 46.15 26.44 3.43
CA LYS A 1036 46.66 25.29 4.18
C LYS A 1036 46.95 24.06 3.29
N ARG A 1037 47.96 23.26 3.64
CA ARG A 1037 48.02 21.83 3.27
C ARG A 1037 47.11 21.04 4.20
N SER A 1038 46.24 20.18 3.68
CA SER A 1038 45.47 19.23 4.50
C SER A 1038 46.41 18.18 5.12
N GLU A 1039 46.19 17.82 6.38
CA GLU A 1039 46.96 16.79 7.10
C GLU A 1039 46.56 15.34 6.72
N GLU A 1040 45.53 15.16 5.89
CA GLU A 1040 45.15 13.85 5.35
C GLU A 1040 45.72 13.70 3.93
N ASP A 1041 46.71 12.80 3.80
CA ASP A 1041 47.17 12.25 2.52
C ASP A 1041 45.95 11.72 1.74
N THR A 1042 45.46 12.53 0.82
CA THR A 1042 44.73 12.08 -0.37
C THR A 1042 45.40 12.77 -1.55
N ASP A 1043 45.57 12.04 -2.65
CA ASP A 1043 46.13 12.48 -3.93
C ASP A 1043 45.28 13.59 -4.59
N ASP A 1044 45.04 14.72 -3.90
CA ASP A 1044 44.61 15.97 -4.53
C ASP A 1044 45.83 16.89 -4.62
N PRO A 1045 46.47 16.98 -5.80
CA PRO A 1045 47.60 17.84 -5.93
C PRO A 1045 47.08 19.28 -5.98
N LEU A 1046 47.28 20.04 -4.91
CA LEU A 1046 47.51 21.48 -5.06
C LEU A 1046 48.82 21.63 -5.87
N THR A 1047 48.71 21.48 -7.20
CA THR A 1047 49.82 21.30 -8.17
C THR A 1047 50.67 22.54 -8.41
N THR A 1048 50.36 23.68 -7.83
CA THR A 1048 51.01 24.93 -8.22
C THR A 1048 52.05 25.37 -7.19
N ASP A 1049 53.32 25.36 -7.63
CA ASP A 1049 54.42 26.09 -7.00
C ASP A 1049 53.90 27.49 -6.61
N PRO A 1050 53.95 27.89 -5.32
CA PRO A 1050 53.43 29.19 -4.87
C PRO A 1050 54.06 30.35 -5.64
N ARG A 1051 55.25 30.17 -6.22
CA ARG A 1051 55.87 31.14 -7.12
C ARG A 1051 54.99 31.54 -8.30
N SER A 1052 54.25 30.61 -8.89
CA SER A 1052 53.45 30.90 -10.09
C SER A 1052 52.26 31.80 -9.79
N ILE A 1053 51.59 31.61 -8.65
CA ILE A 1053 50.46 32.45 -8.24
C ILE A 1053 50.95 33.79 -7.69
N ILE A 1054 52.04 33.82 -6.92
CA ILE A 1054 52.62 35.05 -6.38
C ILE A 1054 53.12 35.95 -7.51
N GLN A 1055 53.91 35.41 -8.46
CA GLN A 1055 54.39 36.18 -9.61
C GLN A 1055 53.25 36.69 -10.49
N LEU A 1056 52.17 35.91 -10.63
CA LEU A 1056 50.97 36.36 -11.33
C LEU A 1056 50.36 37.58 -10.61
N LEU A 1057 50.14 37.49 -9.30
CA LEU A 1057 49.52 38.58 -8.52
C LEU A 1057 50.42 39.83 -8.52
N LEU A 1058 51.73 39.68 -8.29
CA LEU A 1058 52.70 40.77 -8.33
C LEU A 1058 52.81 41.40 -9.73
N GLY A 1059 52.75 40.58 -10.79
CA GLY A 1059 52.72 41.04 -12.17
C GLY A 1059 51.49 41.87 -12.53
N HIS A 1060 50.39 41.70 -11.78
CA HIS A 1060 49.18 42.52 -11.88
C HIS A 1060 49.15 43.69 -10.88
N GLY A 1061 50.24 43.92 -10.14
CA GLY A 1061 50.40 45.06 -9.25
C GLY A 1061 50.03 44.83 -7.79
N ALA A 1062 49.88 43.58 -7.33
CA ALA A 1062 49.60 43.29 -5.92
C ALA A 1062 50.71 43.85 -5.00
N ASP A 1063 50.34 44.60 -3.96
CA ASP A 1063 51.29 45.11 -2.96
C ASP A 1063 51.66 44.03 -1.94
N ILE A 1064 52.91 43.57 -1.98
CA ILE A 1064 53.47 42.60 -1.03
C ILE A 1064 53.55 43.12 0.41
N ASN A 1065 53.49 44.44 0.58
CA ASN A 1065 53.49 45.11 1.89
C ASN A 1065 52.09 45.59 2.30
N ALA A 1066 51.04 45.24 1.54
CA ALA A 1066 49.67 45.50 1.91
C ALA A 1066 49.43 44.99 3.32
N ARG A 1067 48.81 45.81 4.18
CA ARG A 1067 48.41 45.38 5.52
C ARG A 1067 46.93 45.06 5.54
N ASN A 1068 46.55 44.00 6.25
CA ASN A 1068 45.17 43.70 6.60
C ASN A 1068 44.73 44.45 7.86
N ILE A 1069 43.50 44.20 8.33
CA ILE A 1069 42.93 44.87 9.51
C ILE A 1069 43.69 44.55 10.81
N ALA A 1070 44.39 43.41 10.87
CA ALA A 1070 45.28 43.04 11.98
C ALA A 1070 46.66 43.71 11.89
N GLY A 1071 46.91 44.48 10.81
CA GLY A 1071 48.17 45.14 10.55
C GLY A 1071 49.25 44.21 10.01
N HIS A 1072 48.93 42.98 9.62
CA HIS A 1072 49.89 42.02 9.09
C HIS A 1072 50.04 42.17 7.58
N THR A 1073 51.25 41.94 7.05
CA THR A 1073 51.49 41.73 5.62
C THR A 1073 51.26 40.27 5.22
N PRO A 1074 51.12 39.93 3.92
CA PRO A 1074 51.05 38.54 3.46
C PRO A 1074 52.20 37.67 3.99
N LEU A 1075 53.42 38.23 4.07
CA LEU A 1075 54.57 37.52 4.66
C LEU A 1075 54.38 37.23 6.15
N GLN A 1076 53.77 38.16 6.89
CA GLN A 1076 53.49 37.97 8.32
C GLN A 1076 52.36 36.95 8.54
N GLU A 1077 51.34 36.92 7.67
CA GLU A 1077 50.27 35.91 7.70
C GLU A 1077 50.74 34.48 7.42
N CYS A 1078 51.92 34.29 6.80
CA CYS A 1078 52.52 32.96 6.70
C CYS A 1078 52.87 32.34 8.06
N PHE A 1079 52.88 33.13 9.15
CA PHE A 1079 53.32 32.72 10.48
C PHE A 1079 52.27 32.91 11.59
N THR A 1080 50.99 33.17 11.27
CA THR A 1080 49.92 33.44 12.26
C THR A 1080 49.15 32.15 12.68
N PRO A 1081 48.59 32.05 13.92
CA PRO A 1081 47.85 30.87 14.40
C PRO A 1081 46.35 30.87 14.02
N PRO A 1082 45.64 29.71 13.89
CA PRO A 1082 46.03 28.35 14.30
C PRO A 1082 46.37 27.42 13.12
N GLY A 1083 47.64 27.01 13.03
CA GLY A 1083 48.19 26.09 12.02
C GLY A 1083 49.72 26.07 11.96
N TYR A 1084 50.30 25.23 11.10
CA TYR A 1084 51.74 25.23 10.79
C TYR A 1084 52.10 26.43 9.87
N PRO A 1085 53.31 27.02 10.01
CA PRO A 1085 53.73 28.14 9.17
C PRO A 1085 53.92 27.74 7.70
N ASN A 1086 53.49 28.60 6.78
CA ASN A 1086 53.55 28.40 5.32
C ASN A 1086 54.93 28.78 4.76
N ILE A 1087 55.95 27.99 5.13
CA ILE A 1087 57.37 28.34 4.90
C ILE A 1087 57.71 28.45 3.41
N ASP A 1088 57.09 27.65 2.54
CA ASP A 1088 57.28 27.70 1.08
C ASP A 1088 56.78 29.02 0.48
N VAL A 1089 55.61 29.50 0.91
CA VAL A 1089 55.09 30.82 0.49
C VAL A 1089 55.96 31.95 1.04
N ALA A 1090 56.37 31.87 2.31
CA ALA A 1090 57.23 32.88 2.93
C ALA A 1090 58.58 33.01 2.22
N VAL A 1091 59.18 31.89 1.80
CA VAL A 1091 60.45 31.88 1.04
C VAL A 1091 60.28 32.58 -0.30
N VAL A 1092 59.17 32.36 -1.01
CA VAL A 1092 58.91 33.02 -2.30
C VAL A 1092 58.64 34.51 -2.12
N LEU A 1093 57.83 34.90 -1.12
CA LEU A 1093 57.56 36.31 -0.81
C LEU A 1093 58.81 37.08 -0.34
N LEU A 1094 59.85 36.39 0.16
CA LEU A 1094 61.14 37.00 0.51
C LEU A 1094 62.10 37.09 -0.69
N GLN A 1095 61.85 36.32 -1.75
CA GLN A 1095 62.68 36.28 -2.96
C GLN A 1095 62.23 37.29 -4.03
N GLU A 1096 60.92 37.52 -4.12
CA GLU A 1096 60.29 38.59 -4.91
C GLU A 1096 60.32 39.92 -4.16
#